data_AF-A0AAU5GAX6-F1
#
_entry.id   AF-A0AAU5GAX6-F1
#
_cell.length_a   1.000
_cell.length_b   1.000
_cell.length_c   1.000
_cell.angle_alpha   90.00
_cell.angle_beta   90.00
_cell.angle_gamma   90.00
#
_symmetry.space_group_name_H-M   'P 1'
#
loop_
_entity.id
_entity.type
_entity.pdbx_description
1 polymer ?
#
loop_
_entity_poly.entity_id
_entity_poly.type
_entity_poly.pdbx_seq_one_letter_code
_entity_poly.pdbx_strand_id
1 'polypeptide(L)'
;MNGVNADVDQRPAVSVVVIVYNDEARLPTAVRSVLEQTLRSVEVVIVDDHSTDGSYEVAARLAAEHPDRVRAYRLPGNSGGCGAPRNQGIRETRGEYVLFLDSDDVLERNACRNMLEAAESTGADLVSGLCVRVHVDTRTRKEVKWYPWLYARTRTLDSVSELPDLLVYDTLSTNKCYRRDFLVDNRLEFPVGIHYEDLFFSAQAYAAARRITLIPNRVYDWNVVERTESKSISNRRAEIANFAHRMEIHRRVDRLLADQGMRELKFHKDVKFLKHDLVLHLRDLPFRDAAYRQEFAGLARAYLASIDPAAYDEVEPIHAICAHLLRMSDWDNLLPAVDTLTNRDKVSAPLVERDGRIYWCAEHLDAPGEEGEFARRILDVTELGYHARPVGKLFLRNELTEYRETGRGAVRLAGRVTNPLGVIPPGARLTAELEFYARRPGVRFQTFRVPVATVRHDGPYVSWQATADISRTLRPLGIVDAVWDVRLHLDVDGERTSSRLTAAEPGLATGALPVRPRLTRLVADRVEPQISARGHLAFRLVPDKKANVLVTRGLQGTPGRLAKTGYRKAKTLRKKATSGDTKIRLYHEVFQRMPMRRRLVVFESHLGRQYSDSPRAIYEEMRRQGLDFEAVWSYTGRPKGFPADATLVRRWSLPYLRALARAEFWIDNQSFPLKLTKRPGTTYLQTWHGSALKRMGFDESGWKLKTRAEQAEQQRTLDRFDHFLIRSEHDVRTLAKAFRLREKVLLRVGYPRNDALVRAREARGARGDGARAAAERASLAAELGIPPIPADKKVLLYAPTFRHQGQRRFTLPFDVERFAETFGDEYVLLVRAHYLNHVVLPPSVRGRVIDVSAHHDVSPVLALADALITDYSSVMFDYALLDRPMLFFTYDYEEYVHEGRGTYFDLLERAPGPIVRTEDELTSVLRSMPLEEQTLKYAAARERFTADFGEYDKGTAAQSVVDQFFSEWRHK
;
A
#
# COMPACT_ATOMS: atom_id res chain seq x y z
N MET A 1 -58.87 -38.31 -30.60
CA MET A 1 -59.67 -37.24 -31.21
C MET A 1 -58.82 -35.99 -31.24
N ASN A 2 -58.52 -35.53 -32.47
CA ASN A 2 -58.18 -34.19 -32.94
C ASN A 2 -57.62 -33.22 -31.86
N GLY A 3 -56.36 -32.81 -31.90
CA GLY A 3 -55.77 -32.10 -33.03
C GLY A 3 -56.03 -30.61 -32.85
N VAL A 4 -55.06 -29.89 -32.26
CA VAL A 4 -54.90 -28.44 -32.46
C VAL A 4 -53.43 -28.19 -32.75
N ASN A 5 -53.17 -27.92 -34.03
CA ASN A 5 -51.98 -27.22 -34.50
C ASN A 5 -51.74 -25.97 -33.64
N ALA A 6 -50.53 -25.83 -33.11
CA ALA A 6 -49.98 -24.54 -32.70
C ALA A 6 -48.58 -24.42 -33.29
N ASP A 7 -48.51 -24.51 -34.63
CA ASP A 7 -47.41 -23.92 -35.39
C ASP A 7 -47.74 -22.43 -35.56
N VAL A 8 -47.30 -21.63 -34.58
CA VAL A 8 -47.30 -20.15 -34.62
C VAL A 8 -46.07 -19.66 -33.86
N ASP A 9 -45.01 -19.36 -34.60
CA ASP A 9 -44.05 -18.26 -34.40
C ASP A 9 -43.99 -17.66 -32.97
N GLN A 10 -43.54 -18.44 -31.99
CA GLN A 10 -43.33 -17.90 -30.64
C GLN A 10 -42.07 -17.03 -30.67
N ARG A 11 -42.28 -15.72 -30.61
CA ARG A 11 -41.23 -14.71 -30.46
C ARG A 11 -40.23 -15.17 -29.37
N PRO A 12 -38.93 -15.27 -29.67
CA PRO A 12 -37.96 -15.67 -28.67
C PRO A 12 -37.96 -14.67 -27.50
N ALA A 13 -37.73 -15.13 -26.28
CA ALA A 13 -37.60 -14.20 -25.14
C ALA A 13 -36.30 -13.41 -25.24
N VAL A 14 -35.22 -14.07 -25.68
CA VAL A 14 -33.88 -13.51 -25.78
C VAL A 14 -33.25 -13.80 -27.14
N SER A 15 -32.66 -12.78 -27.76
CA SER A 15 -31.77 -12.92 -28.92
C SER A 15 -30.33 -12.69 -28.50
N VAL A 16 -29.43 -13.62 -28.85
CA VAL A 16 -27.98 -13.42 -28.68
C VAL A 16 -27.36 -13.11 -30.04
N VAL A 17 -26.83 -11.90 -30.20
CA VAL A 17 -26.08 -11.48 -31.38
C VAL A 17 -24.64 -11.99 -31.23
N VAL A 18 -24.23 -12.89 -32.13
CA VAL A 18 -22.87 -13.42 -32.19
C VAL A 18 -22.13 -12.78 -33.36
N ILE A 19 -21.06 -12.05 -33.10
CA ILE A 19 -20.25 -11.46 -34.17
C ILE A 19 -19.02 -12.32 -34.47
N VAL A 20 -18.61 -12.37 -35.74
CA VAL A 20 -17.45 -13.15 -36.16
C VAL A 20 -16.66 -12.44 -37.27
N TYR A 21 -15.34 -12.51 -37.15
CA TYR A 21 -14.40 -12.16 -38.21
C TYR A 21 -13.16 -13.04 -38.12
N ASN A 22 -12.92 -13.88 -39.13
CA ASN A 22 -11.77 -14.78 -39.22
C ASN A 22 -11.56 -15.65 -37.95
N ASP A 23 -12.63 -16.30 -37.47
CA ASP A 23 -12.62 -17.13 -36.27
C ASP A 23 -13.40 -18.45 -36.42
N GLU A 24 -13.13 -19.16 -37.52
CA GLU A 24 -13.77 -20.45 -37.85
C GLU A 24 -13.70 -21.46 -36.69
N ALA A 25 -12.57 -21.48 -35.97
CA ALA A 25 -12.27 -22.49 -34.96
C ALA A 25 -13.07 -22.32 -33.66
N ARG A 26 -13.39 -21.08 -33.25
CA ARG A 26 -14.05 -20.81 -31.95
C ARG A 26 -15.54 -20.54 -32.08
N LEU A 27 -16.01 -20.06 -33.23
CA LEU A 27 -17.43 -19.78 -33.48
C LEU A 27 -18.39 -20.92 -33.04
N PRO A 28 -18.14 -22.21 -33.33
CA PRO A 28 -19.02 -23.29 -32.87
C PRO A 28 -19.14 -23.39 -31.35
N THR A 29 -18.09 -23.04 -30.61
CA THR A 29 -18.09 -23.09 -29.14
C THR A 29 -18.93 -21.94 -28.56
N ALA A 30 -18.79 -20.73 -29.12
CA ALA A 30 -19.61 -19.58 -28.74
C ALA A 30 -21.10 -19.86 -28.98
N VAL A 31 -21.47 -20.30 -30.19
CA VAL A 31 -22.87 -20.64 -30.54
C VAL A 31 -23.42 -21.77 -29.67
N ARG A 32 -22.63 -22.81 -29.39
CA ARG A 32 -23.03 -23.89 -28.47
C ARG A 32 -23.36 -23.37 -27.08
N SER A 33 -22.58 -22.43 -26.54
CA SER A 33 -22.84 -21.85 -25.22
C SER A 33 -24.20 -21.15 -25.12
N VAL A 34 -24.72 -20.66 -26.26
CA VAL A 34 -26.07 -20.08 -26.35
C VAL A 34 -27.13 -21.18 -26.52
N LEU A 35 -26.88 -22.18 -27.36
CA LEU A 35 -27.83 -23.26 -27.60
C LEU A 35 -28.08 -24.12 -26.35
N GLU A 36 -27.06 -24.26 -25.50
CA GLU A 36 -27.08 -25.01 -24.23
C GLU A 36 -27.62 -24.22 -23.03
N GLN A 37 -28.07 -22.97 -23.22
CA GLN A 37 -28.70 -22.18 -22.16
C GLN A 37 -29.88 -22.92 -21.52
N THR A 38 -30.05 -22.73 -20.22
CA THR A 38 -31.17 -23.32 -19.49
C THR A 38 -32.51 -22.67 -19.84
N LEU A 39 -32.52 -21.43 -20.36
CA LEU A 39 -33.68 -20.84 -21.00
C LEU A 39 -33.82 -21.39 -22.43
N ARG A 40 -34.99 -21.97 -22.76
CA ARG A 40 -35.21 -22.60 -24.07
C ARG A 40 -35.60 -21.60 -25.17
N SER A 41 -36.28 -20.51 -24.81
CA SER A 41 -36.71 -19.45 -25.71
C SER A 41 -35.58 -18.46 -26.03
N VAL A 42 -34.49 -18.98 -26.61
CA VAL A 42 -33.30 -18.21 -26.99
C VAL A 42 -32.97 -18.47 -28.46
N GLU A 43 -32.85 -17.39 -29.24
CA GLU A 43 -32.32 -17.41 -30.61
C GLU A 43 -30.88 -16.89 -30.68
N VAL A 44 -30.16 -17.29 -31.73
CA VAL A 44 -28.80 -16.88 -32.07
C VAL A 44 -28.84 -16.15 -33.41
N VAL A 45 -28.29 -14.95 -33.46
CA VAL A 45 -28.14 -14.14 -34.67
C VAL A 45 -26.65 -13.97 -34.94
N ILE A 46 -26.10 -14.78 -35.84
CA ILE A 46 -24.70 -14.74 -36.23
C ILE A 46 -24.51 -13.69 -37.32
N VAL A 47 -23.58 -12.76 -37.14
CA VAL A 47 -23.23 -11.74 -38.13
C VAL A 47 -21.74 -11.80 -38.45
N ASP A 48 -21.43 -12.21 -39.68
CA ASP A 48 -20.09 -12.26 -40.24
C ASP A 48 -19.65 -10.89 -40.79
N ASP A 49 -18.52 -10.36 -40.32
CA ASP A 49 -17.92 -9.11 -40.81
C ASP A 49 -17.11 -9.34 -42.10
N HIS A 50 -17.70 -10.08 -43.04
CA HIS A 50 -17.08 -10.43 -44.32
C HIS A 50 -15.74 -11.16 -44.14
N SER A 51 -15.75 -12.27 -43.41
CA SER A 51 -14.56 -13.09 -43.19
C SER A 51 -13.95 -13.58 -44.50
N THR A 52 -12.63 -13.79 -44.45
CA THR A 52 -11.81 -14.31 -45.56
C THR A 52 -11.39 -15.76 -45.35
N ASP A 53 -11.69 -16.34 -44.18
CA ASP A 53 -11.55 -17.77 -43.87
C ASP A 53 -12.91 -18.49 -43.94
N GLY A 54 -12.99 -19.73 -43.44
CA GLY A 54 -14.21 -20.54 -43.44
C GLY A 54 -15.30 -20.12 -42.43
N SER A 55 -15.18 -18.96 -41.77
CA SER A 55 -16.10 -18.56 -40.70
C SER A 55 -17.56 -18.45 -41.14
N TYR A 56 -17.81 -17.91 -42.34
CA TYR A 56 -19.18 -17.74 -42.83
C TYR A 56 -19.82 -19.08 -43.21
N GLU A 57 -19.06 -20.00 -43.79
CA GLU A 57 -19.50 -21.36 -44.09
C GLU A 57 -19.88 -22.11 -42.81
N VAL A 58 -19.11 -21.92 -41.74
CA VAL A 58 -19.46 -22.45 -40.40
C VAL A 58 -20.73 -21.81 -39.86
N ALA A 59 -20.89 -20.49 -39.98
CA ALA A 59 -22.12 -19.80 -39.56
C ALA A 59 -23.35 -20.30 -40.33
N ALA A 60 -23.27 -20.43 -41.65
CA ALA A 60 -24.34 -20.95 -42.50
C ALA A 60 -24.69 -22.40 -42.15
N ARG A 61 -23.68 -23.24 -41.87
CA ARG A 61 -23.90 -24.62 -41.41
C ARG A 61 -24.63 -24.66 -40.08
N LEU A 62 -24.22 -23.85 -39.10
CA LEU A 62 -24.88 -23.78 -37.78
C LEU A 62 -26.33 -23.29 -37.89
N ALA A 63 -26.62 -22.36 -38.80
CA ALA A 63 -27.99 -21.95 -39.12
C ALA A 63 -28.81 -23.08 -39.75
N ALA A 64 -28.22 -23.85 -40.67
CA ALA A 64 -28.88 -25.00 -41.29
C ALA A 64 -29.12 -26.18 -40.31
N GLU A 65 -28.22 -26.40 -39.34
CA GLU A 65 -28.37 -27.42 -38.29
C GLU A 65 -29.44 -27.07 -37.26
N HIS A 66 -29.74 -25.78 -37.08
CA HIS A 66 -30.67 -25.26 -36.08
C HIS A 66 -31.58 -24.16 -36.64
N PRO A 67 -32.38 -24.42 -37.69
CA PRO A 67 -33.10 -23.38 -38.45
C PRO A 67 -34.11 -22.59 -37.63
N ASP A 68 -34.69 -23.19 -36.59
CA ASP A 68 -35.67 -22.54 -35.72
C ASP A 68 -35.03 -21.60 -34.68
N ARG A 69 -33.71 -21.70 -34.48
CA ARG A 69 -33.00 -21.00 -33.38
C ARG A 69 -31.78 -20.21 -33.83
N VAL A 70 -31.20 -20.49 -34.99
CA VAL A 70 -29.95 -19.87 -35.45
C VAL A 70 -30.15 -19.27 -36.83
N ARG A 71 -29.77 -17.99 -36.98
CA ARG A 71 -29.75 -17.28 -38.25
C ARG A 71 -28.37 -16.72 -38.50
N ALA A 72 -27.91 -16.74 -39.75
CA ALA A 72 -26.58 -16.26 -40.13
C ALA A 72 -26.69 -15.20 -41.23
N TYR A 73 -26.00 -14.09 -41.04
CA TYR A 73 -25.95 -12.95 -41.94
C TYR A 73 -24.50 -12.61 -42.28
N ARG A 74 -24.27 -12.09 -43.49
CA ARG A 74 -22.95 -11.61 -43.93
C ARG A 74 -23.03 -10.15 -44.33
N LEU A 75 -22.09 -9.34 -43.83
CA LEU A 75 -21.96 -7.96 -44.28
C LEU A 75 -21.40 -7.88 -45.72
N PRO A 76 -21.76 -6.82 -46.48
CA PRO A 76 -21.31 -6.67 -47.86
C PRO A 76 -19.80 -6.46 -48.02
N GLY A 77 -19.11 -6.04 -46.95
CA GLY A 77 -17.65 -5.89 -46.90
C GLY A 77 -17.17 -5.80 -45.45
N ASN A 78 -15.86 -5.97 -45.24
CA ASN A 78 -15.26 -5.91 -43.90
C ASN A 78 -15.31 -4.49 -43.35
N SER A 79 -15.89 -4.33 -42.16
CA SER A 79 -16.07 -3.03 -41.51
C SER A 79 -14.86 -2.55 -40.72
N GLY A 80 -13.91 -3.44 -40.41
CA GLY A 80 -12.70 -3.15 -39.66
C GLY A 80 -12.88 -3.07 -38.14
N GLY A 81 -14.04 -3.48 -37.60
CA GLY A 81 -14.31 -3.47 -36.16
C GLY A 81 -15.63 -4.14 -35.77
N CYS A 82 -15.94 -4.20 -34.48
CA CYS A 82 -17.09 -4.95 -33.98
C CYS A 82 -18.43 -4.21 -34.11
N GLY A 83 -18.40 -2.89 -34.34
CA GLY A 83 -19.61 -2.05 -34.30
C GLY A 83 -20.64 -2.35 -35.39
N ALA A 84 -20.22 -2.44 -36.65
CA ALA A 84 -21.16 -2.67 -37.76
C ALA A 84 -21.84 -4.05 -37.69
N PRO A 85 -21.13 -5.17 -37.40
CA PRO A 85 -21.75 -6.47 -37.18
C PRO A 85 -22.76 -6.46 -36.02
N ARG A 86 -22.44 -5.80 -34.88
CA ARG A 86 -23.38 -5.69 -33.76
C ARG A 86 -24.63 -4.89 -34.12
N ASN A 87 -24.47 -3.76 -34.82
CA ASN A 87 -25.61 -2.95 -35.29
C ASN A 87 -26.51 -3.72 -36.26
N GLN A 88 -25.92 -4.47 -37.19
CA GLN A 88 -26.69 -5.35 -38.07
C GLN A 88 -27.43 -6.41 -37.24
N GLY A 89 -26.76 -7.02 -36.26
CA GLY A 89 -27.38 -7.99 -35.36
C GLY A 89 -28.60 -7.45 -34.63
N ILE A 90 -28.53 -6.22 -34.08
CA ILE A 90 -29.67 -5.56 -33.41
C ILE A 90 -30.90 -5.51 -34.33
N ARG A 91 -30.72 -5.10 -35.59
CA ARG A 91 -31.83 -5.00 -36.57
C ARG A 91 -32.47 -6.35 -36.86
N GLU A 92 -31.68 -7.41 -36.88
CA GLU A 92 -32.14 -8.76 -37.21
C GLU A 92 -32.74 -9.51 -36.00
N THR A 93 -32.50 -9.06 -34.77
CA THR A 93 -33.06 -9.68 -33.56
C THR A 93 -34.59 -9.61 -33.51
N ARG A 94 -35.23 -10.72 -33.10
CA ARG A 94 -36.68 -10.81 -32.86
C ARG A 94 -37.04 -10.84 -31.38
N GLY A 95 -36.07 -11.11 -30.51
CA GLY A 95 -36.27 -11.30 -29.08
C GLY A 95 -36.82 -10.07 -28.37
N GLU A 96 -37.48 -10.26 -27.24
CA GLU A 96 -37.84 -9.13 -26.37
C GLU A 96 -36.59 -8.49 -25.75
N TYR A 97 -35.58 -9.31 -25.45
CA TYR A 97 -34.29 -8.87 -24.95
C TYR A 97 -33.13 -9.29 -25.87
N VAL A 98 -32.04 -8.52 -25.85
CA VAL A 98 -30.84 -8.72 -26.69
C VAL A 98 -29.60 -8.84 -25.81
N LEU A 99 -28.73 -9.81 -26.11
CA LEU A 99 -27.36 -9.91 -25.59
C LEU A 99 -26.35 -9.92 -26.75
N PHE A 100 -25.09 -9.61 -26.46
CA PHE A 100 -23.98 -9.68 -27.41
C PHE A 100 -22.95 -10.73 -26.96
N LEU A 101 -22.40 -11.46 -27.93
CA LEU A 101 -21.36 -12.48 -27.72
C LEU A 101 -20.30 -12.39 -28.83
N ASP A 102 -19.03 -12.32 -28.44
CA ASP A 102 -17.92 -12.38 -29.38
C ASP A 102 -17.57 -13.85 -29.70
N SER A 103 -17.10 -14.15 -30.92
CA SER A 103 -16.88 -15.52 -31.40
C SER A 103 -15.84 -16.32 -30.61
N ASP A 104 -14.95 -15.65 -29.88
CA ASP A 104 -13.90 -16.24 -29.06
C ASP A 104 -14.27 -16.41 -27.58
N ASP A 105 -15.46 -15.96 -27.17
CA ASP A 105 -15.97 -15.98 -25.80
C ASP A 105 -17.15 -16.96 -25.62
N VAL A 106 -17.61 -17.14 -24.38
CA VAL A 106 -18.77 -18.00 -24.07
C VAL A 106 -19.69 -17.38 -23.01
N LEU A 107 -20.98 -17.70 -23.08
CA LEU A 107 -21.94 -17.36 -22.01
C LEU A 107 -21.92 -18.43 -20.91
N GLU A 108 -22.14 -18.00 -19.66
CA GLU A 108 -22.40 -18.93 -18.56
C GLU A 108 -23.74 -19.65 -18.80
N ARG A 109 -23.87 -20.91 -18.38
CA ARG A 109 -24.99 -21.80 -18.70
C ARG A 109 -26.39 -21.25 -18.34
N ASN A 110 -26.49 -20.37 -17.35
CA ASN A 110 -27.73 -19.75 -16.91
C ASN A 110 -27.78 -18.24 -17.20
N ALA A 111 -26.87 -17.70 -17.99
CA ALA A 111 -26.76 -16.27 -18.26
C ALA A 111 -28.09 -15.67 -18.78
N CYS A 112 -28.67 -16.26 -19.83
CA CYS A 112 -29.90 -15.74 -20.43
C CYS A 112 -31.08 -15.80 -19.44
N ARG A 113 -31.19 -16.90 -18.67
CA ARG A 113 -32.25 -17.07 -17.67
C ARG A 113 -32.12 -16.03 -16.55
N ASN A 114 -30.95 -15.94 -15.91
CA ASN A 114 -30.74 -15.05 -14.78
C ASN A 114 -30.94 -13.58 -15.16
N MET A 115 -30.51 -13.19 -16.36
CA MET A 115 -30.65 -11.82 -16.85
C MET A 115 -32.09 -11.50 -17.22
N LEU A 116 -32.82 -12.43 -17.85
CA LEU A 116 -34.24 -12.26 -18.17
C LEU A 116 -35.10 -12.17 -16.91
N GLU A 117 -34.92 -13.09 -15.95
CA GLU A 117 -35.66 -13.09 -14.67
C GLU A 117 -35.44 -11.77 -13.91
N ALA A 118 -34.21 -11.25 -13.91
CA ALA A 118 -33.90 -9.96 -13.32
C ALA A 118 -34.58 -8.80 -14.08
N ALA A 119 -34.59 -8.84 -15.42
CA ALA A 119 -35.22 -7.81 -16.24
C ALA A 119 -36.73 -7.76 -16.02
N GLU A 120 -37.42 -8.90 -16.06
CA GLU A 120 -38.87 -9.01 -15.88
C GLU A 120 -39.31 -8.65 -14.46
N SER A 121 -38.60 -9.15 -13.44
CA SER A 121 -38.95 -8.89 -12.04
C SER A 121 -38.80 -7.43 -11.62
N THR A 122 -37.94 -6.68 -12.29
CA THR A 122 -37.65 -5.28 -11.96
C THR A 122 -38.21 -4.30 -12.99
N GLY A 123 -38.58 -4.76 -14.18
CA GLY A 123 -38.91 -3.93 -15.33
C GLY A 123 -37.69 -3.16 -15.86
N ALA A 124 -36.49 -3.73 -15.78
CA ALA A 124 -35.27 -3.05 -16.21
C ALA A 124 -35.18 -2.91 -17.74
N ASP A 125 -34.71 -1.74 -18.19
CA ASP A 125 -34.33 -1.52 -19.59
C ASP A 125 -33.00 -2.25 -19.91
N LEU A 126 -32.15 -2.35 -18.88
CA LEU A 126 -30.81 -2.91 -18.94
C LEU A 126 -30.54 -3.77 -17.71
N VAL A 127 -30.09 -5.00 -17.91
CA VAL A 127 -29.48 -5.83 -16.85
C VAL A 127 -28.00 -6.02 -17.13
N SER A 128 -27.14 -5.94 -16.11
CA SER A 128 -25.71 -6.22 -16.20
C SER A 128 -25.29 -7.28 -15.19
N GLY A 129 -24.45 -8.23 -15.60
CA GLY A 129 -23.95 -9.31 -14.76
C GLY A 129 -22.42 -9.36 -14.67
N LEU A 130 -21.91 -10.25 -13.82
CA LEU A 130 -20.47 -10.39 -13.61
C LEU A 130 -19.79 -11.05 -14.82
N CYS A 131 -18.82 -10.34 -15.41
CA CYS A 131 -17.88 -10.89 -16.39
C CYS A 131 -16.68 -11.53 -15.69
N VAL A 132 -16.18 -12.65 -16.22
CA VAL A 132 -14.97 -13.33 -15.73
C VAL A 132 -13.98 -13.51 -16.87
N ARG A 133 -12.74 -13.01 -16.68
CA ARG A 133 -11.64 -13.29 -17.61
C ARG A 133 -11.05 -14.66 -17.35
N VAL A 134 -10.99 -15.50 -18.37
CA VAL A 134 -10.48 -16.88 -18.31
C VAL A 134 -9.20 -17.00 -19.13
N HIS A 135 -8.06 -17.21 -18.48
CA HIS A 135 -6.77 -17.30 -19.17
C HIS A 135 -6.54 -18.70 -19.77
N VAL A 136 -7.07 -18.94 -20.97
CA VAL A 136 -7.26 -20.29 -21.56
C VAL A 136 -5.96 -21.04 -21.90
N ASP A 137 -4.85 -20.32 -22.17
CA ASP A 137 -3.55 -20.90 -22.53
C ASP A 137 -2.58 -21.07 -21.35
N THR A 138 -3.00 -20.68 -20.15
CA THR A 138 -2.24 -20.87 -18.92
C THR A 138 -2.50 -22.26 -18.31
N ARG A 139 -1.46 -22.91 -17.76
CA ARG A 139 -1.58 -24.24 -17.12
C ARG A 139 -2.66 -24.31 -16.03
N THR A 140 -2.95 -23.19 -15.38
CA THR A 140 -3.91 -23.10 -14.28
C THR A 140 -5.28 -22.60 -14.69
N ARG A 141 -5.48 -22.21 -15.96
CA ARG A 141 -6.69 -21.51 -16.45
C ARG A 141 -7.17 -20.45 -15.46
N LYS A 142 -6.26 -19.52 -15.14
CA LYS A 142 -6.51 -18.53 -14.09
C LYS A 142 -7.78 -17.73 -14.44
N GLU A 143 -8.69 -17.60 -13.48
CA GLU A 143 -9.87 -16.75 -13.60
C GLU A 143 -9.68 -15.42 -12.88
N VAL A 144 -10.13 -14.32 -13.48
CA VAL A 144 -10.10 -12.98 -12.90
C VAL A 144 -11.46 -12.31 -13.10
N LYS A 145 -12.19 -12.09 -12.00
CA LYS A 145 -13.47 -11.37 -12.00
C LYS A 145 -13.29 -9.92 -12.45
N TRP A 146 -14.11 -9.46 -13.39
CA TRP A 146 -14.11 -8.08 -13.88
C TRP A 146 -14.87 -7.19 -12.89
N TYR A 147 -14.17 -6.24 -12.27
CA TYR A 147 -14.72 -5.26 -11.30
C TYR A 147 -15.76 -5.82 -10.31
N PRO A 148 -15.39 -6.82 -9.48
CA PRO A 148 -16.35 -7.59 -8.69
C PRO A 148 -17.12 -6.79 -7.62
N TRP A 149 -16.66 -5.59 -7.25
CA TRP A 149 -17.35 -4.75 -6.26
C TRP A 149 -18.66 -4.16 -6.80
N LEU A 150 -18.76 -3.92 -8.12
CA LEU A 150 -20.00 -3.49 -8.77
C LEU A 150 -21.08 -4.57 -8.69
N TYR A 151 -20.64 -5.84 -8.68
CA TYR A 151 -21.49 -7.04 -8.74
C TYR A 151 -21.51 -7.80 -7.40
N ALA A 152 -21.32 -7.10 -6.28
CA ALA A 152 -21.28 -7.74 -4.96
C ALA A 152 -22.66 -8.23 -4.49
N ARG A 153 -23.73 -7.58 -4.96
CA ARG A 153 -25.13 -7.89 -4.64
C ARG A 153 -26.04 -7.46 -5.78
N THR A 154 -27.25 -8.02 -5.82
CA THR A 154 -28.29 -7.52 -6.72
C THR A 154 -28.70 -6.11 -6.31
N ARG A 155 -28.79 -5.19 -7.28
CA ARG A 155 -29.27 -3.81 -7.08
C ARG A 155 -30.00 -3.33 -8.33
N THR A 156 -31.08 -2.61 -8.15
CA THR A 156 -31.76 -1.87 -9.23
C THR A 156 -31.56 -0.38 -9.01
N LEU A 157 -31.23 0.32 -10.08
CA LEU A 157 -31.01 1.76 -10.14
C LEU A 157 -32.09 2.36 -11.04
N ASP A 158 -32.66 3.49 -10.66
CA ASP A 158 -33.53 4.30 -11.52
C ASP A 158 -32.70 5.28 -12.38
N SER A 159 -31.41 5.47 -12.05
CA SER A 159 -30.45 6.18 -12.90
C SER A 159 -29.01 5.72 -12.63
N VAL A 160 -28.16 5.76 -13.66
CA VAL A 160 -26.72 5.49 -13.49
C VAL A 160 -26.03 6.51 -12.57
N SER A 161 -26.61 7.70 -12.36
CA SER A 161 -26.13 8.68 -11.37
C SER A 161 -26.11 8.16 -9.93
N GLU A 162 -26.92 7.15 -9.59
CA GLU A 162 -26.88 6.52 -8.26
C GLU A 162 -25.66 5.61 -8.03
N LEU A 163 -24.93 5.30 -9.09
CA LEU A 163 -23.70 4.53 -9.06
C LEU A 163 -22.77 4.94 -10.22
N PRO A 164 -22.13 6.13 -10.15
CA PRO A 164 -21.28 6.64 -11.23
C PRO A 164 -20.17 5.68 -11.67
N ASP A 165 -19.64 4.89 -10.74
CA ASP A 165 -18.64 3.85 -11.01
C ASP A 165 -19.09 2.86 -12.09
N LEU A 166 -20.39 2.60 -12.25
CA LEU A 166 -20.90 1.67 -13.25
C LEU A 166 -20.59 2.15 -14.68
N LEU A 167 -20.91 3.42 -14.98
CA LEU A 167 -20.61 4.06 -16.28
C LEU A 167 -19.10 4.12 -16.54
N VAL A 168 -18.33 4.36 -15.49
CA VAL A 168 -16.92 4.66 -15.54
C VAL A 168 -16.06 3.41 -15.72
N TYR A 169 -16.42 2.30 -15.06
CA TYR A 169 -15.62 1.08 -15.02
C TYR A 169 -16.19 -0.04 -15.89
N ASP A 170 -17.50 -0.30 -15.86
CA ASP A 170 -18.06 -1.41 -16.64
C ASP A 170 -18.55 -0.97 -18.03
N THR A 171 -17.57 -0.79 -18.91
CA THR A 171 -17.75 -0.32 -20.28
C THR A 171 -17.94 -1.45 -21.29
N LEU A 172 -18.15 -2.69 -20.84
CA LEU A 172 -18.39 -3.84 -21.72
C LEU A 172 -19.82 -3.81 -22.23
N SER A 173 -20.05 -4.16 -23.50
CA SER A 173 -21.41 -4.34 -24.02
C SER A 173 -21.94 -5.76 -23.83
N THR A 174 -21.05 -6.75 -23.64
CA THR A 174 -21.33 -8.19 -23.76
C THR A 174 -21.84 -8.85 -22.47
N ASN A 175 -21.57 -8.27 -21.30
CA ASN A 175 -22.06 -8.78 -20.01
C ASN A 175 -23.48 -8.27 -19.66
N LYS A 176 -24.22 -7.79 -20.66
CA LYS A 176 -25.48 -7.06 -20.51
C LYS A 176 -26.60 -7.67 -21.34
N CYS A 177 -27.81 -7.49 -20.83
CA CYS A 177 -29.08 -7.86 -21.46
C CYS A 177 -29.91 -6.58 -21.58
N TYR A 178 -30.33 -6.24 -22.80
CA TYR A 178 -31.01 -5.00 -23.13
C TYR A 178 -32.43 -5.30 -23.58
N ARG A 179 -33.43 -4.56 -23.11
CA ARG A 179 -34.77 -4.63 -23.73
C ARG A 179 -34.66 -4.13 -25.17
N ARG A 180 -35.15 -4.89 -26.13
CA ARG A 180 -34.97 -4.60 -27.56
C ARG A 180 -35.59 -3.26 -27.95
N ASP A 181 -36.81 -3.01 -27.50
CA ASP A 181 -37.51 -1.75 -27.83
C ASP A 181 -36.80 -0.56 -27.18
N PHE A 182 -36.17 -0.74 -26.01
CA PHE A 182 -35.29 0.29 -25.43
C PHE A 182 -34.10 0.63 -26.34
N LEU A 183 -33.44 -0.37 -26.95
CA LEU A 183 -32.35 -0.13 -27.91
C LEU A 183 -32.85 0.63 -29.15
N VAL A 184 -34.00 0.23 -29.70
CA VAL A 184 -34.55 0.79 -30.94
C VAL A 184 -35.09 2.20 -30.72
N ASP A 185 -35.90 2.41 -29.68
CA ASP A 185 -36.56 3.69 -29.39
C ASP A 185 -35.54 4.80 -29.08
N ASN A 186 -34.45 4.44 -28.40
CA ASN A 186 -33.35 5.37 -28.07
C ASN A 186 -32.25 5.41 -29.13
N ARG A 187 -32.42 4.69 -30.26
CA ARG A 187 -31.46 4.63 -31.38
C ARG A 187 -30.03 4.32 -30.91
N LEU A 188 -29.91 3.35 -30.01
CA LEU A 188 -28.61 2.97 -29.43
C LEU A 188 -27.83 2.15 -30.45
N GLU A 189 -26.76 2.74 -30.98
CA GLU A 189 -25.89 2.10 -31.97
C GLU A 189 -24.41 2.17 -31.58
N PHE A 190 -23.67 1.14 -31.98
CA PHE A 190 -22.21 1.11 -31.88
C PHE A 190 -21.60 2.04 -32.94
N PRO A 191 -20.65 2.91 -32.59
CA PRO A 191 -19.97 3.72 -33.58
C PRO A 191 -19.14 2.85 -34.54
N VAL A 192 -19.23 3.14 -35.84
CA VAL A 192 -18.52 2.40 -36.91
C VAL A 192 -17.24 3.12 -37.30
N GLY A 193 -16.20 2.37 -37.68
CA GLY A 193 -14.92 2.92 -38.16
C GLY A 193 -13.99 3.45 -37.06
N ILE A 194 -14.29 3.17 -35.78
CA ILE A 194 -13.51 3.59 -34.62
C ILE A 194 -13.33 2.43 -33.64
N HIS A 195 -12.20 2.39 -32.94
CA HIS A 195 -11.96 1.42 -31.86
C HIS A 195 -12.55 1.89 -30.53
N TYR A 196 -12.77 0.96 -29.60
CA TYR A 196 -13.36 1.22 -28.27
C TYR A 196 -14.83 1.65 -28.36
N GLU A 197 -15.53 1.16 -29.37
CA GLU A 197 -16.95 1.39 -29.67
C GLU A 197 -17.86 1.00 -28.50
N ASP A 198 -17.50 -0.06 -27.75
CA ASP A 198 -18.21 -0.51 -26.55
C ASP A 198 -18.30 0.56 -25.46
N LEU A 199 -17.27 1.40 -25.33
CA LEU A 199 -17.22 2.43 -24.31
C LEU A 199 -18.26 3.53 -24.57
N PHE A 200 -18.45 3.91 -25.84
CA PHE A 200 -19.49 4.86 -26.21
C PHE A 200 -20.88 4.23 -26.21
N PHE A 201 -21.04 3.01 -26.73
CA PHE A 201 -22.33 2.30 -26.70
C PHE A 201 -22.85 2.09 -25.27
N SER A 202 -21.99 1.61 -24.36
CA SER A 202 -22.37 1.41 -22.96
C SER A 202 -22.72 2.73 -22.27
N ALA A 203 -21.99 3.81 -22.55
CA ALA A 203 -22.31 5.14 -22.02
C ALA A 203 -23.68 5.64 -22.52
N GLN A 204 -24.00 5.48 -23.81
CA GLN A 204 -25.32 5.80 -24.36
C GLN A 204 -26.42 4.98 -23.67
N ALA A 205 -26.23 3.66 -23.54
CA ALA A 205 -27.20 2.79 -22.90
C ALA A 205 -27.44 3.15 -21.43
N TYR A 206 -26.40 3.41 -20.65
CA TYR A 206 -26.56 3.82 -19.26
C TYR A 206 -27.23 5.18 -19.10
N ALA A 207 -26.90 6.13 -19.97
CA ALA A 207 -27.46 7.48 -19.92
C ALA A 207 -28.93 7.51 -20.35
N ALA A 208 -29.34 6.62 -21.27
CA ALA A 208 -30.72 6.51 -21.74
C ALA A 208 -31.63 5.64 -20.85
N ALA A 209 -31.07 4.67 -20.12
CA ALA A 209 -31.86 3.72 -19.34
C ALA A 209 -32.55 4.39 -18.14
N ARG A 210 -33.85 4.12 -17.98
CA ARG A 210 -34.66 4.56 -16.82
C ARG A 210 -34.59 3.56 -15.68
N ARG A 211 -34.19 2.33 -15.96
CA ARG A 211 -33.99 1.31 -14.94
C ARG A 211 -32.89 0.34 -15.33
N ILE A 212 -31.90 0.22 -14.43
CA ILE A 212 -30.71 -0.63 -14.60
C ILE A 212 -30.63 -1.62 -13.45
N THR A 213 -30.54 -2.93 -13.74
CA THR A 213 -30.38 -3.95 -12.71
C THR A 213 -29.01 -4.62 -12.81
N LEU A 214 -28.29 -4.67 -11.69
CA LEU A 214 -27.03 -5.39 -11.54
C LEU A 214 -27.28 -6.71 -10.83
N ILE A 215 -26.70 -7.81 -11.31
CA ILE A 215 -26.76 -9.12 -10.66
C ILE A 215 -25.36 -9.69 -10.36
N PRO A 216 -25.16 -10.38 -9.22
CA PRO A 216 -23.86 -10.94 -8.85
C PRO A 216 -23.47 -12.18 -9.68
N ASN A 217 -24.42 -12.72 -10.44
CA ASN A 217 -24.26 -13.92 -11.24
C ASN A 217 -23.18 -13.73 -12.31
N ARG A 218 -22.32 -14.73 -12.47
CA ARG A 218 -21.42 -14.84 -13.62
C ARG A 218 -22.28 -15.05 -14.87
N VAL A 219 -22.14 -14.19 -15.87
CA VAL A 219 -22.94 -14.26 -17.10
C VAL A 219 -22.10 -14.38 -18.36
N TYR A 220 -20.85 -13.90 -18.32
CA TYR A 220 -19.98 -13.81 -19.49
C TYR A 220 -18.55 -14.24 -19.16
N ASP A 221 -18.00 -15.11 -20.00
CA ASP A 221 -16.62 -15.60 -19.90
C ASP A 221 -15.78 -15.03 -21.03
N TRP A 222 -14.96 -14.05 -20.67
CA TRP A 222 -14.02 -13.42 -21.57
C TRP A 222 -12.74 -14.25 -21.64
N ASN A 223 -12.54 -14.99 -22.73
CA ASN A 223 -11.38 -15.83 -22.95
C ASN A 223 -10.16 -14.98 -23.32
N VAL A 224 -9.09 -15.11 -22.53
CA VAL A 224 -7.84 -14.38 -22.74
C VAL A 224 -6.73 -15.37 -23.10
N VAL A 225 -6.10 -15.15 -24.25
CA VAL A 225 -4.91 -15.88 -24.71
C VAL A 225 -3.67 -15.02 -24.45
N GLU A 226 -2.74 -15.47 -23.59
CA GLU A 226 -1.53 -14.71 -23.25
C GLU A 226 -0.42 -14.81 -24.32
N ARG A 227 -0.38 -15.90 -25.10
CA ARG A 227 0.72 -16.25 -26.03
C ARG A 227 0.35 -16.13 -27.50
N THR A 228 -0.29 -15.04 -27.90
CA THR A 228 -0.61 -14.78 -29.31
C THR A 228 0.49 -13.97 -29.98
N GLU A 229 0.86 -14.29 -31.22
CA GLU A 229 1.84 -13.52 -32.01
C GLU A 229 1.29 -12.11 -32.36
N SER A 230 -0.03 -11.96 -32.46
CA SER A 230 -0.73 -10.69 -32.64
C SER A 230 -1.39 -10.23 -31.34
N LYS A 231 -1.10 -8.99 -30.92
CA LYS A 231 -1.83 -8.34 -29.81
C LYS A 231 -3.23 -7.96 -30.26
N SER A 232 -4.23 -8.05 -29.36
CA SER A 232 -5.56 -7.50 -29.63
C SER A 232 -5.46 -6.02 -30.02
N ILE A 233 -6.42 -5.54 -30.82
CA ILE A 233 -6.42 -4.18 -31.37
C ILE A 233 -6.17 -3.13 -30.26
N SER A 234 -6.92 -3.24 -29.16
CA SER A 234 -6.82 -2.37 -27.99
C SER A 234 -5.47 -2.43 -27.24
N ASN A 235 -4.66 -3.47 -27.47
CA ASN A 235 -3.33 -3.66 -26.87
C ASN A 235 -2.18 -3.22 -27.80
N ARG A 236 -2.47 -2.76 -29.03
CA ARG A 236 -1.49 -2.19 -29.98
C ARG A 236 -1.23 -0.70 -29.69
N ARG A 237 -0.94 -0.36 -28.43
CA ARG A 237 -0.70 1.03 -27.95
C ARG A 237 0.52 1.75 -28.56
N ALA A 238 1.26 1.08 -29.44
CA ALA A 238 2.32 1.69 -30.24
C ALA A 238 1.77 2.45 -31.46
N GLU A 239 0.57 2.09 -31.92
CA GLU A 239 -0.09 2.76 -33.04
C GLU A 239 -0.87 3.96 -32.50
N ILE A 240 -0.48 5.17 -32.92
CA ILE A 240 -1.05 6.43 -32.43
C ILE A 240 -2.57 6.52 -32.68
N ALA A 241 -3.05 5.88 -33.74
CA ALA A 241 -4.48 5.77 -34.07
C ALA A 241 -5.31 5.20 -32.91
N ASN A 242 -4.78 4.26 -32.11
CA ASN A 242 -5.48 3.75 -30.93
C ASN A 242 -5.72 4.86 -29.89
N PHE A 243 -4.72 5.71 -29.66
CA PHE A 243 -4.89 6.84 -28.74
C PHE A 243 -5.84 7.90 -29.31
N ALA A 244 -5.71 8.22 -30.59
CA ALA A 244 -6.60 9.15 -31.28
C ALA A 244 -8.08 8.71 -31.21
N HIS A 245 -8.36 7.43 -31.51
CA HIS A 245 -9.70 6.86 -31.42
C HIS A 245 -10.22 6.90 -29.98
N ARG A 246 -9.39 6.58 -28.99
CA ARG A 246 -9.78 6.66 -27.57
C ARG A 246 -10.14 8.09 -27.17
N MET A 247 -9.35 9.09 -27.59
CA MET A 247 -9.67 10.51 -27.33
C MET A 247 -10.99 10.91 -27.96
N GLU A 248 -11.24 10.50 -29.21
CA GLU A 248 -12.51 10.81 -29.87
C GLU A 248 -13.72 10.16 -29.19
N ILE A 249 -13.61 8.89 -28.76
CA ILE A 249 -14.65 8.24 -27.96
C ILE A 249 -14.92 9.02 -26.67
N HIS A 250 -13.87 9.44 -25.96
CA HIS A 250 -14.04 10.26 -24.75
C HIS A 250 -14.74 11.59 -25.04
N ARG A 251 -14.40 12.28 -26.13
CA ARG A 251 -15.09 13.52 -26.56
C ARG A 251 -16.57 13.28 -26.90
N ARG A 252 -16.92 12.11 -27.45
CA ARG A 252 -18.31 11.75 -27.71
C ARG A 252 -19.09 11.49 -26.43
N VAL A 253 -18.49 10.77 -25.48
CA VAL A 253 -19.09 10.57 -24.14
C VAL A 253 -19.26 11.91 -23.42
N ASP A 254 -18.29 12.83 -23.51
CA ASP A 254 -18.40 14.14 -22.87
C ASP A 254 -19.55 14.97 -23.44
N ARG A 255 -19.72 14.96 -24.77
CA ARG A 255 -20.88 15.59 -25.43
C ARG A 255 -22.19 14.96 -24.99
N LEU A 256 -22.29 13.63 -25.00
CA LEU A 256 -23.48 12.91 -24.54
C LEU A 256 -23.88 13.32 -23.11
N LEU A 257 -22.92 13.32 -22.17
CA LEU A 257 -23.19 13.68 -20.78
C LEU A 257 -23.55 15.16 -20.63
N ALA A 258 -22.90 16.04 -21.40
CA ALA A 258 -23.20 17.47 -21.40
C ALA A 258 -24.61 17.77 -21.93
N ASP A 259 -25.00 17.15 -23.06
CA ASP A 259 -26.30 17.31 -23.69
C ASP A 259 -27.45 16.86 -22.77
N GLN A 260 -27.18 15.90 -21.88
CA GLN A 260 -28.13 15.40 -20.88
C GLN A 260 -27.99 16.06 -19.50
N GLY A 261 -27.12 17.06 -19.34
CA GLY A 261 -26.92 17.77 -18.06
C GLY A 261 -26.25 16.94 -16.96
N MET A 262 -25.63 15.81 -17.30
CA MET A 262 -25.04 14.84 -16.36
C MET A 262 -23.62 15.24 -15.90
N ARG A 263 -23.48 16.42 -15.28
CA ARG A 263 -22.18 17.00 -14.89
C ARG A 263 -21.39 16.14 -13.91
N GLU A 264 -22.06 15.56 -12.92
CA GLU A 264 -21.43 14.70 -11.91
C GLU A 264 -20.82 13.44 -12.55
N LEU A 265 -21.51 12.79 -13.49
CA LEU A 265 -20.97 11.64 -14.21
C LEU A 265 -19.76 12.02 -15.08
N LYS A 266 -19.78 13.21 -15.69
CA LYS A 266 -18.61 13.73 -16.41
C LYS A 266 -17.42 13.89 -15.45
N PHE A 267 -17.64 14.45 -14.26
CA PHE A 267 -16.60 14.59 -13.23
C PHE A 267 -15.98 13.24 -12.85
N HIS A 268 -16.79 12.23 -12.52
CA HIS A 268 -16.27 10.89 -12.21
C HIS A 268 -15.49 10.24 -13.37
N LYS A 269 -15.93 10.48 -14.61
CA LYS A 269 -15.24 10.02 -15.81
C LYS A 269 -13.93 10.79 -16.04
N ASP A 270 -13.87 12.09 -15.76
CA ASP A 270 -12.64 12.89 -15.80
C ASP A 270 -11.60 12.36 -14.79
N VAL A 271 -12.02 12.08 -13.55
CA VAL A 271 -11.17 11.45 -12.52
C VAL A 271 -10.64 10.09 -12.99
N LYS A 272 -11.48 9.27 -13.61
CA LYS A 272 -11.08 7.97 -14.18
C LYS A 272 -10.13 8.12 -15.37
N PHE A 273 -10.34 9.11 -16.21
CA PHE A 273 -9.45 9.40 -17.33
C PHE A 273 -8.03 9.67 -16.82
N LEU A 274 -7.88 10.59 -15.86
CA LEU A 274 -6.60 10.98 -15.27
C LEU A 274 -5.90 9.80 -14.58
N LYS A 275 -6.63 9.00 -13.79
CA LYS A 275 -6.01 7.89 -13.00
C LYS A 275 -5.81 6.58 -13.77
N HIS A 276 -6.53 6.36 -14.86
CA HIS A 276 -6.52 5.08 -15.57
C HIS A 276 -6.23 5.24 -17.06
N ASP A 277 -7.09 5.90 -17.80
CA ASP A 277 -7.04 5.90 -19.27
C ASP A 277 -5.77 6.59 -19.78
N LEU A 278 -5.42 7.76 -19.24
CA LEU A 278 -4.19 8.48 -19.57
C LEU A 278 -2.95 7.71 -19.11
N VAL A 279 -2.98 7.15 -17.89
CA VAL A 279 -1.87 6.42 -17.26
C VAL A 279 -1.44 5.20 -18.08
N LEU A 280 -2.38 4.52 -18.75
CA LEU A 280 -2.06 3.38 -19.64
C LEU A 280 -1.08 3.79 -20.75
N HIS A 281 -1.23 5.00 -21.29
CA HIS A 281 -0.39 5.50 -22.37
C HIS A 281 0.85 6.25 -21.87
N LEU A 282 0.74 6.98 -20.75
CA LEU A 282 1.89 7.67 -20.12
C LEU A 282 3.06 6.71 -19.88
N ARG A 283 2.79 5.50 -19.40
CA ARG A 283 3.81 4.47 -19.11
C ARG A 283 4.60 4.01 -20.33
N ASP A 284 4.05 4.18 -21.53
CA ASP A 284 4.72 3.78 -22.77
C ASP A 284 5.61 4.92 -23.33
N LEU A 285 5.35 6.19 -22.97
CA LEU A 285 6.05 7.36 -23.51
C LEU A 285 7.59 7.32 -23.41
N PRO A 286 8.21 6.83 -22.33
CA PRO A 286 9.67 6.75 -22.23
C PRO A 286 10.31 5.86 -23.31
N PHE A 287 9.55 4.98 -23.95
CA PHE A 287 10.00 4.06 -25.00
C PHE A 287 9.58 4.49 -26.40
N ARG A 288 9.00 5.69 -26.54
CA ARG A 288 8.61 6.28 -27.82
C ARG A 288 9.59 7.35 -28.24
N ASP A 289 9.73 7.55 -29.55
CA ASP A 289 10.54 8.63 -30.10
C ASP A 289 9.90 10.00 -29.90
N ALA A 290 10.63 11.05 -30.24
CA ALA A 290 10.18 12.43 -30.07
C ALA A 290 8.96 12.75 -30.96
N ALA A 291 8.88 12.17 -32.17
CA ALA A 291 7.77 12.41 -33.10
C ALA A 291 6.44 11.88 -32.53
N TYR A 292 6.42 10.62 -32.09
CA TYR A 292 5.26 10.02 -31.44
C TYR A 292 4.85 10.81 -30.19
N ARG A 293 5.82 11.22 -29.37
CA ARG A 293 5.57 12.02 -28.15
C ARG A 293 4.87 13.34 -28.47
N GLN A 294 5.34 14.06 -29.48
CA GLN A 294 4.74 15.33 -29.91
C GLN A 294 3.31 15.14 -30.43
N GLU A 295 3.07 14.12 -31.26
CA GLU A 295 1.73 13.79 -31.77
C GLU A 295 0.77 13.41 -30.62
N PHE A 296 1.25 12.57 -29.70
CA PHE A 296 0.50 12.19 -28.49
C PHE A 296 0.12 13.41 -27.64
N ALA A 297 1.06 14.32 -27.38
CA ALA A 297 0.77 15.55 -26.64
C ALA A 297 -0.25 16.43 -27.39
N GLY A 298 -0.11 16.57 -28.72
CA GLY A 298 -1.07 17.29 -29.55
C GLY A 298 -2.52 16.80 -29.38
N LEU A 299 -2.71 15.48 -29.36
CA LEU A 299 -4.02 14.86 -29.15
C LEU A 299 -4.56 15.03 -27.72
N ALA A 300 -3.67 14.96 -26.72
CA ALA A 300 -4.04 14.99 -25.30
C ALA A 300 -4.32 16.41 -24.78
N ARG A 301 -3.57 17.43 -25.20
CA ARG A 301 -3.63 18.78 -24.61
C ARG A 301 -5.02 19.39 -24.61
N ALA A 302 -5.69 19.41 -25.77
CA ALA A 302 -7.03 19.97 -25.89
C ALA A 302 -8.05 19.23 -25.02
N TYR A 303 -7.87 17.91 -24.88
CA TYR A 303 -8.73 17.11 -24.02
C TYR A 303 -8.49 17.39 -22.53
N LEU A 304 -7.22 17.46 -22.11
CA LEU A 304 -6.82 17.82 -20.73
C LEU A 304 -7.31 19.21 -20.34
N ALA A 305 -7.34 20.16 -21.26
CA ALA A 305 -7.89 21.50 -21.02
C ALA A 305 -9.41 21.51 -20.78
N SER A 306 -10.13 20.46 -21.18
CA SER A 306 -11.58 20.31 -20.98
C SER A 306 -11.95 19.52 -19.71
N ILE A 307 -10.95 19.03 -18.97
CA ILE A 307 -11.15 18.32 -17.71
C ILE A 307 -11.38 19.34 -16.60
N ASP A 308 -12.33 19.03 -15.71
CA ASP A 308 -12.57 19.84 -14.52
C ASP A 308 -11.29 19.93 -13.66
N PRO A 309 -10.81 21.14 -13.32
CA PRO A 309 -9.64 21.32 -12.46
C PRO A 309 -9.74 20.59 -11.11
N ALA A 310 -10.94 20.44 -10.55
CA ALA A 310 -11.13 19.70 -9.29
C ALA A 310 -10.92 18.19 -9.44
N ALA A 311 -11.02 17.64 -10.67
CA ALA A 311 -10.76 16.22 -10.90
C ALA A 311 -9.27 15.85 -10.71
N TYR A 312 -8.36 16.83 -10.77
CA TYR A 312 -6.94 16.63 -10.50
C TYR A 312 -6.67 16.40 -9.00
N ASP A 313 -7.52 16.94 -8.12
CA ASP A 313 -7.38 16.82 -6.67
C ASP A 313 -7.88 15.43 -6.17
N GLU A 314 -8.68 14.74 -7.00
CA GLU A 314 -9.24 13.40 -6.73
C GLU A 314 -8.33 12.23 -7.16
N VAL A 315 -7.14 12.52 -7.71
CA VAL A 315 -6.19 11.50 -8.16
C VAL A 315 -4.88 11.56 -7.38
N GLU A 316 -4.15 10.44 -7.34
CA GLU A 316 -2.79 10.43 -6.76
C GLU A 316 -1.96 11.58 -7.35
N PRO A 317 -1.17 12.33 -6.54
CA PRO A 317 -0.46 13.53 -7.00
C PRO A 317 0.36 13.31 -8.27
N ILE A 318 1.00 12.14 -8.40
CA ILE A 318 1.81 11.83 -9.59
C ILE A 318 0.98 11.73 -10.89
N HIS A 319 -0.29 11.33 -10.82
CA HIS A 319 -1.18 11.34 -11.99
C HIS A 319 -1.48 12.78 -12.42
N ALA A 320 -1.83 13.64 -11.45
CA ALA A 320 -2.10 15.05 -11.68
C ALA A 320 -0.88 15.79 -12.25
N ILE A 321 0.31 15.57 -11.66
CA ILE A 321 1.60 16.11 -12.14
C ILE A 321 1.86 15.68 -13.58
N CYS A 322 1.74 14.39 -13.90
CA CYS A 322 1.96 13.91 -15.28
C CYS A 322 0.98 14.53 -16.27
N ALA A 323 -0.30 14.65 -15.90
CA ALA A 323 -1.33 15.26 -16.73
C ALA A 323 -1.07 16.75 -16.96
N HIS A 324 -0.69 17.49 -15.92
CA HIS A 324 -0.34 18.92 -16.02
C HIS A 324 0.90 19.13 -16.89
N LEU A 325 2.00 18.42 -16.64
CA LEU A 325 3.24 18.55 -17.42
C LEU A 325 3.05 18.13 -18.88
N LEU A 326 2.19 17.13 -19.15
CA LEU A 326 1.79 16.77 -20.52
C LEU A 326 0.98 17.89 -21.19
N ARG A 327 0.09 18.57 -20.44
CA ARG A 327 -0.66 19.74 -20.94
C ARG A 327 0.32 20.84 -21.36
N MET A 328 1.37 21.07 -20.56
CA MET A 328 2.42 22.06 -20.84
C MET A 328 3.46 21.60 -21.87
N SER A 329 3.43 20.33 -22.28
CA SER A 329 4.47 19.70 -23.13
C SER A 329 5.89 19.81 -22.55
N ASP A 330 6.01 19.82 -21.22
CA ASP A 330 7.28 19.87 -20.50
C ASP A 330 7.85 18.46 -20.35
N TRP A 331 8.59 18.01 -21.37
CA TRP A 331 9.14 16.66 -21.42
C TRP A 331 10.23 16.39 -20.39
N ASP A 332 11.01 17.41 -20.04
CA ASP A 332 12.13 17.29 -19.12
C ASP A 332 11.65 16.98 -17.70
N ASN A 333 10.51 17.55 -17.29
CA ASN A 333 9.87 17.23 -16.01
C ASN A 333 8.87 16.06 -16.10
N LEU A 334 8.21 15.87 -17.25
CA LEU A 334 7.22 14.81 -17.45
C LEU A 334 7.84 13.40 -17.45
N LEU A 335 8.95 13.18 -18.14
CA LEU A 335 9.55 11.83 -18.22
C LEU A 335 10.03 11.31 -16.86
N PRO A 336 10.67 12.11 -15.99
CA PRO A 336 10.88 11.76 -14.58
C PRO A 336 9.58 11.44 -13.85
N ALA A 337 8.51 12.21 -14.05
CA ALA A 337 7.22 11.98 -13.39
C ALA A 337 6.62 10.64 -13.80
N VAL A 338 6.70 10.30 -15.10
CA VAL A 338 6.29 9.00 -15.63
C VAL A 338 7.14 7.84 -15.06
N ASP A 339 8.42 8.07 -14.79
CA ASP A 339 9.26 7.07 -14.13
C ASP A 339 8.81 6.81 -12.68
N THR A 340 8.45 7.86 -11.93
CA THR A 340 7.85 7.72 -10.59
C THR A 340 6.46 7.06 -10.64
N LEU A 341 5.64 7.41 -11.64
CA LEU A 341 4.36 6.77 -11.92
C LEU A 341 4.49 5.26 -12.17
N THR A 342 5.54 4.86 -12.89
CA THR A 342 5.83 3.46 -13.23
C THR A 342 6.49 2.71 -12.07
N ASN A 343 7.35 3.40 -11.33
CA ASN A 343 8.15 2.89 -10.24
C ASN A 343 7.78 3.62 -8.95
N ARG A 344 6.67 3.20 -8.33
CA ARG A 344 6.16 3.76 -7.06
C ARG A 344 7.27 3.97 -6.03
N ASP A 345 7.18 5.09 -5.31
CA ASP A 345 8.12 5.57 -4.29
C ASP A 345 9.48 6.05 -4.83
N LYS A 346 9.74 5.95 -6.14
CA LYS A 346 10.96 6.49 -6.74
C LYS A 346 10.89 8.02 -6.79
N VAL A 347 11.95 8.70 -6.34
CA VAL A 347 12.09 10.15 -6.50
C VAL A 347 12.93 10.40 -7.75
N SER A 348 12.28 10.94 -8.77
CA SER A 348 12.83 11.02 -10.13
C SER A 348 13.24 12.41 -10.55
N ALA A 349 12.71 13.45 -9.90
CA ALA A 349 13.03 14.84 -10.15
C ALA A 349 13.92 15.41 -9.03
N PRO A 350 14.74 16.44 -9.32
CA PRO A 350 15.52 17.14 -8.30
C PRO A 350 14.67 17.84 -7.23
N LEU A 351 13.39 18.13 -7.48
CA LEU A 351 12.52 18.88 -6.57
C LEU A 351 13.07 20.27 -6.22
N VAL A 352 12.19 21.18 -5.83
CA VAL A 352 12.60 22.54 -5.45
C VAL A 352 11.85 22.97 -4.21
N GLU A 353 12.56 23.57 -3.26
CA GLU A 353 11.95 24.25 -2.11
C GLU A 353 11.70 25.72 -2.48
N ARG A 354 10.44 26.18 -2.40
CA ARG A 354 10.01 27.57 -2.61
C ARG A 354 8.93 27.91 -1.59
N ASP A 355 9.03 29.09 -0.98
CA ASP A 355 8.01 29.60 -0.04
C ASP A 355 7.64 28.59 1.06
N GLY A 356 8.64 27.84 1.56
CA GLY A 356 8.44 26.83 2.61
C GLY A 356 7.73 25.55 2.15
N ARG A 357 7.58 25.34 0.84
CA ARG A 357 6.96 24.15 0.21
C ARG A 357 7.89 23.46 -0.76
N ILE A 358 7.63 22.18 -1.01
CA ILE A 358 8.40 21.34 -1.93
C ILE A 358 7.59 21.11 -3.20
N TYR A 359 8.13 21.52 -4.34
CA TYR A 359 7.51 21.33 -5.64
C TYR A 359 8.25 20.29 -6.48
N TRP A 360 7.53 19.63 -7.38
CA TRP A 360 8.10 18.67 -8.34
C TRP A 360 9.19 19.31 -9.21
N CYS A 361 8.91 20.53 -9.69
CA CYS A 361 9.80 21.35 -10.51
C CYS A 361 9.52 22.84 -10.25
N ALA A 362 10.43 23.73 -10.66
CA ALA A 362 10.26 25.18 -10.48
C ALA A 362 9.55 25.83 -11.67
N GLU A 363 9.63 25.20 -12.83
CA GLU A 363 8.95 25.60 -14.03
C GLU A 363 7.44 25.68 -13.77
N HIS A 364 6.77 26.68 -14.35
CA HIS A 364 5.33 26.95 -14.24
C HIS A 364 4.84 27.56 -12.91
N LEU A 365 5.66 27.58 -11.84
CA LEU A 365 5.24 28.14 -10.53
C LEU A 365 5.01 29.66 -10.52
N ASP A 366 5.69 30.38 -11.42
CA ASP A 366 5.61 31.85 -11.53
C ASP A 366 4.69 32.31 -12.67
N ALA A 367 3.89 31.40 -13.24
CA ALA A 367 2.87 31.77 -14.21
C ALA A 367 1.83 32.71 -13.56
N PRO A 368 1.36 33.76 -14.24
CA PRO A 368 0.41 34.70 -13.66
C PRO A 368 -1.01 34.11 -13.58
N GLY A 369 -1.79 34.57 -12.60
CA GLY A 369 -3.21 34.24 -12.47
C GLY A 369 -3.51 32.78 -12.15
N GLU A 370 -4.69 32.32 -12.55
CA GLU A 370 -5.21 30.98 -12.24
C GLU A 370 -4.29 29.83 -12.70
N GLU A 371 -3.52 30.03 -13.76
CA GLU A 371 -2.60 29.01 -14.26
C GLU A 371 -1.44 28.74 -13.28
N GLY A 372 -0.87 29.80 -12.68
CA GLY A 372 0.18 29.66 -11.66
C GLY A 372 -0.35 29.10 -10.36
N GLU A 373 -1.55 29.51 -9.93
CA GLU A 373 -2.21 28.95 -8.76
C GLU A 373 -2.48 27.44 -8.93
N PHE A 374 -2.98 27.05 -10.11
CA PHE A 374 -3.18 25.64 -10.44
C PHE A 374 -1.85 24.88 -10.49
N ALA A 375 -0.81 25.43 -11.13
CA ALA A 375 0.51 24.80 -11.18
C ALA A 375 1.11 24.61 -9.78
N ARG A 376 1.06 25.63 -8.90
CA ARG A 376 1.50 25.54 -7.50
C ARG A 376 0.75 24.44 -6.77
N ARG A 377 -0.58 24.38 -6.91
CA ARG A 377 -1.40 23.33 -6.28
C ARG A 377 -1.03 21.93 -6.76
N ILE A 378 -0.91 21.73 -8.07
CA ILE A 378 -0.69 20.39 -8.66
C ILE A 378 0.76 19.91 -8.51
N LEU A 379 1.74 20.82 -8.54
CA LEU A 379 3.16 20.47 -8.44
C LEU A 379 3.65 20.39 -6.99
N ASP A 380 2.84 20.79 -6.00
CA ASP A 380 3.17 20.67 -4.56
C ASP A 380 3.23 19.18 -4.15
N VAL A 381 4.43 18.75 -3.75
CA VAL A 381 4.72 17.41 -3.25
C VAL A 381 5.18 17.43 -1.79
N THR A 382 4.97 18.53 -1.08
CA THR A 382 5.34 18.70 0.34
C THR A 382 4.82 17.55 1.17
N GLU A 383 3.55 17.19 0.98
CA GLU A 383 2.92 16.15 1.80
C GLU A 383 3.40 14.72 1.50
N LEU A 384 4.17 14.51 0.43
CA LEU A 384 4.81 13.22 0.14
C LEU A 384 6.03 12.98 1.06
N GLY A 385 6.54 14.04 1.69
CA GLY A 385 7.57 13.99 2.73
C GLY A 385 8.94 13.58 2.22
N TYR A 386 9.28 13.91 0.98
CA TYR A 386 10.60 13.59 0.42
C TYR A 386 11.73 14.35 1.14
N HIS A 387 11.50 15.59 1.55
CA HIS A 387 12.44 16.45 2.28
C HIS A 387 12.77 15.96 3.69
N ALA A 388 11.89 15.19 4.32
CA ALA A 388 12.06 14.67 5.67
C ALA A 388 12.80 13.31 5.72
N ARG A 389 13.04 12.67 4.58
CA ARG A 389 13.64 11.33 4.51
C ARG A 389 15.15 11.41 4.32
N PRO A 390 15.96 10.66 5.09
CA PRO A 390 17.39 10.56 4.84
C PRO A 390 17.68 9.83 3.51
N VAL A 391 18.87 10.06 2.94
CA VAL A 391 19.22 9.61 1.59
C VAL A 391 19.12 8.09 1.39
N GLY A 392 19.42 7.29 2.42
CA GLY A 392 19.30 5.82 2.39
C GLY A 392 17.87 5.31 2.48
N LYS A 393 16.90 6.20 2.73
CA LYS A 393 15.45 5.91 2.67
C LYS A 393 14.79 6.44 1.40
N LEU A 394 15.51 7.24 0.61
CA LEU A 394 15.05 7.71 -0.69
C LEU A 394 15.39 6.68 -1.77
N PHE A 395 14.39 6.32 -2.58
CA PHE A 395 14.62 5.50 -3.76
C PHE A 395 14.88 6.42 -4.95
N LEU A 396 16.14 6.81 -5.13
CA LEU A 396 16.52 7.80 -6.13
C LEU A 396 16.51 7.21 -7.55
N ARG A 397 16.02 7.97 -8.53
CA ARG A 397 16.19 7.62 -9.94
C ARG A 397 17.67 7.61 -10.29
N ASN A 398 18.06 6.58 -11.02
CA ASN A 398 19.37 6.47 -11.63
C ASN A 398 19.18 6.28 -13.12
N GLU A 399 19.36 7.35 -13.87
CA GLU A 399 19.25 7.37 -15.33
C GLU A 399 20.55 6.84 -15.94
N LEU A 400 20.42 5.91 -16.90
CA LEU A 400 21.52 5.47 -17.74
C LEU A 400 21.71 6.47 -18.87
N THR A 401 22.85 7.17 -18.89
CA THR A 401 23.16 8.20 -19.88
C THR A 401 24.12 7.70 -20.98
N GLU A 402 24.91 6.65 -20.70
CA GLU A 402 25.74 5.99 -21.70
C GLU A 402 25.68 4.47 -21.54
N TYR A 403 25.48 3.78 -22.66
CA TYR A 403 25.76 2.35 -22.81
C TYR A 403 26.64 2.15 -24.04
N ARG A 404 27.85 1.61 -23.83
CA ARG A 404 28.76 1.31 -24.94
C ARG A 404 29.46 -0.01 -24.74
N GLU A 405 29.33 -0.90 -25.71
CA GLU A 405 30.13 -2.12 -25.75
C GLU A 405 31.58 -1.77 -26.09
N THR A 406 32.52 -2.31 -25.33
CA THR A 406 33.94 -2.21 -25.59
C THR A 406 34.43 -3.56 -26.15
N GLY A 407 35.32 -3.53 -27.14
CA GLY A 407 35.89 -4.75 -27.71
C GLY A 407 36.47 -5.65 -26.60
N ARG A 408 36.13 -6.95 -26.61
CA ARG A 408 36.43 -8.00 -25.61
C ARG A 408 35.32 -8.31 -24.57
N GLY A 409 34.07 -7.90 -24.81
CA GLY A 409 32.92 -8.35 -23.99
C GLY A 409 32.77 -7.62 -22.65
N ALA A 410 33.35 -6.42 -22.56
CA ALA A 410 33.13 -5.47 -21.47
C ALA A 410 32.21 -4.34 -21.92
N VAL A 411 31.44 -3.76 -20.99
CA VAL A 411 30.52 -2.65 -21.25
C VAL A 411 30.91 -1.45 -20.42
N ARG A 412 30.99 -0.28 -21.06
CA ARG A 412 31.06 1.02 -20.39
C ARG A 412 29.64 1.50 -20.12
N LEU A 413 29.39 1.83 -18.87
CA LEU A 413 28.12 2.33 -18.37
C LEU A 413 28.37 3.69 -17.70
N ALA A 414 27.60 4.71 -18.08
CA ALA A 414 27.54 5.96 -17.35
C ALA A 414 26.10 6.28 -17.00
N GLY A 415 25.92 6.98 -15.88
CA GLY A 415 24.60 7.37 -15.45
C GLY A 415 24.61 8.53 -14.48
N ARG A 416 23.39 8.89 -14.09
CA ARG A 416 23.10 10.08 -13.30
C ARG A 416 22.05 9.72 -12.26
N VAL A 417 22.40 9.86 -10.98
CA VAL A 417 21.46 9.69 -9.87
C VAL A 417 20.86 11.05 -9.54
N THR A 418 19.53 11.12 -9.41
CA THR A 418 18.84 12.34 -8.97
C THR A 418 19.21 12.68 -7.53
N ASN A 419 19.60 13.93 -7.27
CA ASN A 419 19.92 14.46 -5.94
C ASN A 419 18.83 15.45 -5.50
N PRO A 420 17.69 14.95 -4.98
CA PRO A 420 16.57 15.83 -4.71
C PRO A 420 16.88 16.81 -3.58
N LEU A 421 16.50 18.07 -3.71
CA LEU A 421 16.69 19.12 -2.68
C LEU A 421 18.14 19.29 -2.20
N GLY A 422 19.12 18.80 -2.95
CA GLY A 422 20.52 18.79 -2.52
C GLY A 422 20.80 17.92 -1.29
N VAL A 423 19.99 16.88 -1.02
CA VAL A 423 20.18 15.96 0.13
C VAL A 423 21.57 15.33 0.19
N ILE A 424 22.25 15.22 -0.96
CA ILE A 424 23.68 14.93 -1.06
C ILE A 424 24.41 16.27 -1.19
N PRO A 425 25.15 16.73 -0.17
CA PRO A 425 25.88 17.99 -0.23
C PRO A 425 27.13 17.89 -1.12
N PRO A 426 27.63 19.01 -1.68
CA PRO A 426 28.82 19.02 -2.55
C PRO A 426 30.09 18.41 -1.92
N GLY A 427 30.23 18.48 -0.60
CA GLY A 427 31.37 17.95 0.15
C GLY A 427 31.24 16.49 0.63
N ALA A 428 30.14 15.79 0.28
CA ALA A 428 29.90 14.43 0.74
C ALA A 428 30.96 13.44 0.23
N ARG A 429 31.35 12.47 1.07
CA ARG A 429 32.21 11.37 0.61
C ARG A 429 31.36 10.35 -0.15
N LEU A 430 31.63 10.23 -1.45
CA LEU A 430 30.89 9.36 -2.35
C LEU A 430 31.72 8.14 -2.74
N THR A 431 31.12 6.96 -2.61
CA THR A 431 31.62 5.73 -3.24
C THR A 431 30.45 4.97 -3.86
N ALA A 432 30.71 4.19 -4.91
CA ALA A 432 29.65 3.46 -5.57
C ALA A 432 30.12 2.13 -6.15
N GLU A 433 29.18 1.18 -6.24
CA GLU A 433 29.38 -0.13 -6.88
C GLU A 433 28.14 -0.51 -7.70
N LEU A 434 28.35 -1.12 -8.86
CA LEU A 434 27.29 -1.76 -9.64
C LEU A 434 27.13 -3.21 -9.20
N GLU A 435 25.92 -3.60 -8.81
CA GLU A 435 25.55 -4.97 -8.52
C GLU A 435 24.71 -5.55 -9.67
N PHE A 436 25.16 -6.68 -10.19
CA PHE A 436 24.44 -7.50 -11.15
C PHE A 436 23.91 -8.74 -10.42
N TYR A 437 22.60 -8.96 -10.46
CA TYR A 437 21.96 -10.05 -9.73
C TYR A 437 20.91 -10.78 -10.57
N ALA A 438 20.85 -12.10 -10.42
CA ALA A 438 19.85 -12.92 -11.10
C ALA A 438 18.43 -12.67 -10.55
N ARG A 439 17.42 -12.54 -11.42
CA ARG A 439 16.02 -12.21 -11.07
C ARG A 439 15.25 -13.31 -10.30
N ARG A 440 15.92 -14.31 -9.71
CA ARG A 440 15.28 -15.52 -9.15
C ARG A 440 15.04 -15.43 -7.62
N PRO A 441 13.84 -15.76 -7.12
CA PRO A 441 13.58 -15.85 -5.68
C PRO A 441 14.32 -17.02 -5.01
N GLY A 442 15.26 -16.70 -4.10
CA GLY A 442 15.91 -17.68 -3.21
C GLY A 442 17.29 -18.17 -3.64
N VAL A 443 17.88 -17.60 -4.70
CA VAL A 443 19.29 -17.81 -5.07
C VAL A 443 20.04 -16.49 -4.85
N ARG A 444 20.48 -16.24 -3.61
CA ARG A 444 21.26 -15.03 -3.24
C ARG A 444 22.76 -15.15 -3.50
N PHE A 445 23.22 -16.28 -4.05
CA PHE A 445 24.65 -16.59 -4.18
C PHE A 445 25.23 -16.31 -5.57
N GLN A 446 24.46 -15.67 -6.44
CA GLN A 446 24.88 -15.30 -7.80
C GLN A 446 24.71 -13.81 -8.02
N THR A 447 25.57 -13.06 -7.35
CA THR A 447 25.75 -11.62 -7.53
C THR A 447 27.21 -11.37 -7.83
N PHE A 448 27.51 -10.47 -8.74
CA PHE A 448 28.86 -9.91 -8.85
C PHE A 448 28.77 -8.40 -8.85
N ARG A 449 29.85 -7.79 -8.38
CA ARG A 449 29.93 -6.37 -8.15
C ARG A 449 31.09 -5.79 -8.91
N VAL A 450 30.86 -4.61 -9.49
CA VAL A 450 31.84 -3.86 -10.26
C VAL A 450 32.02 -2.51 -9.56
N PRO A 451 33.24 -2.15 -9.14
CA PRO A 451 33.47 -0.82 -8.56
C PRO A 451 33.18 0.24 -9.62
N VAL A 452 32.57 1.34 -9.19
CA VAL A 452 32.38 2.52 -10.03
C VAL A 452 33.70 3.28 -10.08
N ALA A 453 34.19 3.55 -11.29
CA ALA A 453 35.50 4.16 -11.49
C ALA A 453 35.50 5.66 -11.16
N THR A 454 34.42 6.35 -11.50
CA THR A 454 34.22 7.77 -11.17
C THR A 454 32.82 7.97 -10.62
N VAL A 455 32.72 8.69 -9.50
CA VAL A 455 31.47 9.17 -8.92
C VAL A 455 31.71 10.59 -8.45
N ARG A 456 30.86 11.53 -8.89
CA ARG A 456 31.03 12.95 -8.58
C ARG A 456 29.69 13.61 -8.31
N HIS A 457 29.70 14.57 -7.39
CA HIS A 457 28.61 15.51 -7.21
C HIS A 457 28.53 16.43 -8.44
N ASP A 458 27.31 16.70 -8.92
CA ASP A 458 27.02 17.44 -10.15
C ASP A 458 25.75 18.29 -9.96
N GLY A 459 25.70 19.04 -8.85
CA GLY A 459 24.58 19.90 -8.48
C GLY A 459 23.30 19.11 -8.15
N PRO A 460 22.23 19.20 -8.96
CA PRO A 460 20.99 18.43 -8.77
C PRO A 460 21.15 16.94 -9.06
N TYR A 461 22.36 16.48 -9.35
CA TYR A 461 22.65 15.09 -9.68
C TYR A 461 23.96 14.57 -9.07
N VAL A 462 24.12 13.25 -9.07
CA VAL A 462 25.39 12.55 -8.87
C VAL A 462 25.70 11.74 -10.13
N SER A 463 26.75 12.14 -10.83
CA SER A 463 27.20 11.51 -12.08
C SER A 463 28.17 10.37 -11.77
N TRP A 464 28.05 9.25 -12.47
CA TRP A 464 28.90 8.08 -12.27
C TRP A 464 29.29 7.39 -13.58
N GLN A 465 30.43 6.69 -13.56
CA GLN A 465 30.90 5.87 -14.68
C GLN A 465 31.57 4.58 -14.20
N ALA A 466 31.29 3.47 -14.87
CA ALA A 466 31.89 2.18 -14.61
C ALA A 466 32.16 1.39 -15.90
N THR A 467 33.12 0.48 -15.85
CA THR A 467 33.38 -0.50 -16.91
C THR A 467 33.21 -1.90 -16.34
N ALA A 468 32.25 -2.66 -16.86
CA ALA A 468 31.93 -4.01 -16.39
C ALA A 468 32.32 -5.05 -17.43
N ASP A 469 33.25 -5.95 -17.11
CA ASP A 469 33.59 -7.09 -17.97
C ASP A 469 32.56 -8.22 -17.79
N ILE A 470 31.44 -8.10 -18.52
CA ILE A 470 30.32 -9.04 -18.48
C ILE A 470 30.81 -10.45 -18.85
N SER A 471 31.68 -10.56 -19.85
CA SER A 471 32.19 -11.84 -20.34
C SER A 471 32.99 -12.63 -19.30
N ARG A 472 33.74 -11.94 -18.43
CA ARG A 472 34.56 -12.58 -17.38
C ARG A 472 33.81 -12.77 -16.07
N THR A 473 32.91 -11.86 -15.71
CA THR A 473 32.30 -11.84 -14.38
C THR A 473 30.94 -12.53 -14.33
N LEU A 474 30.12 -12.40 -15.38
CA LEU A 474 28.83 -13.07 -15.45
C LEU A 474 29.04 -14.58 -15.72
N ARG A 475 28.53 -15.41 -14.81
CA ARG A 475 28.59 -16.89 -14.90
C ARG A 475 27.21 -17.50 -14.67
N PRO A 476 26.28 -17.39 -15.64
CA PRO A 476 24.92 -17.91 -15.48
C PRO A 476 24.93 -19.43 -15.21
N LEU A 477 24.02 -19.95 -14.39
CA LEU A 477 23.91 -21.41 -14.28
C LEU A 477 23.36 -22.05 -15.56
N GLY A 478 22.61 -21.31 -16.38
CA GLY A 478 22.05 -21.74 -17.66
C GLY A 478 20.72 -21.02 -17.95
N ILE A 479 19.80 -21.64 -18.70
CA ILE A 479 18.43 -21.10 -18.95
C ILE A 479 17.62 -20.87 -17.64
N VAL A 480 18.08 -21.42 -16.52
CA VAL A 480 17.45 -21.25 -15.20
C VAL A 480 17.57 -19.81 -14.67
N ASP A 481 18.68 -19.12 -14.94
CA ASP A 481 18.94 -17.74 -14.52
C ASP A 481 19.06 -16.85 -15.76
N ALA A 482 17.95 -16.79 -16.51
CA ALA A 482 17.88 -16.20 -17.84
C ALA A 482 17.92 -14.66 -17.87
N VAL A 483 17.72 -13.98 -16.73
CA VAL A 483 17.69 -12.52 -16.66
C VAL A 483 18.47 -12.01 -15.44
N TRP A 484 19.35 -11.05 -15.69
CA TRP A 484 20.20 -10.39 -14.71
C TRP A 484 19.85 -8.91 -14.64
N ASP A 485 19.40 -8.46 -13.48
CA ASP A 485 19.09 -7.05 -13.23
C ASP A 485 20.36 -6.30 -12.78
N VAL A 486 20.42 -5.01 -13.10
CA VAL A 486 21.52 -4.13 -12.68
C VAL A 486 21.01 -3.11 -11.67
N ARG A 487 21.83 -2.84 -10.65
CA ARG A 487 21.57 -1.82 -9.63
C ARG A 487 22.86 -1.12 -9.25
N LEU A 488 22.78 0.17 -8.97
CA LEU A 488 23.83 0.95 -8.34
C LEU A 488 23.60 0.95 -6.83
N HIS A 489 24.65 0.65 -6.07
CA HIS A 489 24.75 1.02 -4.67
C HIS A 489 25.60 2.28 -4.57
N LEU A 490 25.03 3.34 -4.00
CA LEU A 490 25.71 4.61 -3.75
C LEU A 490 25.82 4.78 -2.24
N ASP A 491 27.05 4.89 -1.74
CA ASP A 491 27.35 5.18 -0.34
C ASP A 491 27.69 6.68 -0.22
N VAL A 492 26.96 7.39 0.63
CA VAL A 492 27.07 8.82 0.92
C VAL A 492 27.37 8.98 2.40
N ASP A 493 28.59 9.36 2.75
CA ASP A 493 29.03 9.54 4.15
C ASP A 493 28.70 8.36 5.10
N GLY A 494 28.74 7.14 4.57
CA GLY A 494 28.45 5.90 5.31
C GLY A 494 26.97 5.47 5.29
N GLU A 495 26.08 6.25 4.67
CA GLU A 495 24.71 5.84 4.39
C GLU A 495 24.57 5.31 2.96
N ARG A 496 24.00 4.11 2.82
CA ARG A 496 23.84 3.45 1.51
C ARG A 496 22.44 3.64 0.95
N THR A 497 22.35 4.14 -0.28
CA THR A 497 21.14 4.08 -1.12
C THR A 497 21.34 3.13 -2.31
N SER A 498 20.25 2.73 -2.96
CA SER A 498 20.26 1.66 -3.96
C SER A 498 19.20 1.85 -5.04
N SER A 499 19.63 1.98 -6.29
CA SER A 499 18.77 2.34 -7.42
C SER A 499 18.99 1.45 -8.63
N ARG A 500 17.90 1.03 -9.29
CA ARG A 500 18.00 0.33 -10.58
C ARG A 500 18.25 1.34 -11.70
N LEU A 501 18.98 0.90 -12.71
CA LEU A 501 19.38 1.75 -13.83
C LEU A 501 18.19 1.89 -14.77
N THR A 502 17.60 3.08 -14.79
CA THR A 502 16.48 3.49 -15.64
C THR A 502 17.04 3.85 -17.01
N ALA A 503 16.57 3.17 -18.06
CA ALA A 503 17.03 3.34 -19.43
C ALA A 503 15.84 3.62 -20.35
N ALA A 504 16.07 4.42 -21.39
CA ALA A 504 15.13 4.68 -22.47
C ALA A 504 15.69 4.12 -23.80
N GLU A 505 14.80 3.74 -24.72
CA GLU A 505 15.15 3.56 -26.13
C GLU A 505 14.87 4.88 -26.86
N PRO A 506 15.71 5.29 -27.83
CA PRO A 506 16.80 4.54 -28.47
C PRO A 506 18.20 4.88 -27.91
N GLY A 507 19.02 3.86 -27.62
CA GLY A 507 20.38 4.10 -27.09
C GLY A 507 21.16 2.87 -26.60
N LEU A 508 20.50 1.72 -26.43
CA LEU A 508 21.21 0.45 -26.19
C LEU A 508 21.69 -0.11 -27.52
N ALA A 509 23.01 -0.08 -27.74
CA ALA A 509 23.61 -0.81 -28.87
C ALA A 509 23.19 -2.29 -28.80
N THR A 510 22.59 -2.80 -29.88
CA THR A 510 22.10 -4.17 -29.98
C THR A 510 23.24 -5.13 -30.31
N GLY A 511 24.11 -5.41 -29.34
CA GLY A 511 25.15 -6.42 -29.44
C GLY A 511 24.92 -7.56 -28.45
N ALA A 512 25.29 -8.77 -28.85
CA ALA A 512 25.22 -9.95 -28.00
C ALA A 512 26.60 -10.19 -27.36
N LEU A 513 26.68 -10.09 -26.03
CA LEU A 513 27.92 -10.23 -25.28
C LEU A 513 28.19 -11.70 -24.95
N PRO A 514 29.42 -12.21 -25.17
CA PRO A 514 29.75 -13.60 -24.89
C PRO A 514 29.79 -13.86 -23.38
N VAL A 515 29.24 -14.99 -22.94
CA VAL A 515 29.23 -15.43 -21.54
C VAL A 515 29.48 -16.93 -21.43
N ARG A 516 29.88 -17.41 -20.24
CA ARG A 516 30.16 -18.84 -20.00
C ARG A 516 29.19 -19.44 -18.98
N PRO A 517 28.00 -19.91 -19.39
CA PRO A 517 27.09 -20.56 -18.48
C PRO A 517 27.66 -21.88 -17.93
N ARG A 518 27.19 -22.35 -16.77
CA ARG A 518 27.74 -23.55 -16.10
C ARG A 518 27.06 -24.85 -16.54
N LEU A 519 25.74 -24.87 -16.76
CA LEU A 519 24.97 -26.09 -17.03
C LEU A 519 24.45 -26.22 -18.47
N THR A 520 24.47 -25.15 -19.27
CA THR A 520 23.85 -25.14 -20.61
C THR A 520 24.69 -24.43 -21.67
N ARG A 521 26.02 -24.64 -21.67
CA ARG A 521 26.96 -23.98 -22.62
C ARG A 521 26.63 -24.24 -24.09
N LEU A 522 26.05 -25.40 -24.40
CA LEU A 522 25.65 -25.79 -25.76
C LEU A 522 24.31 -25.19 -26.22
N VAL A 523 23.62 -24.45 -25.34
CA VAL A 523 22.22 -24.01 -25.54
C VAL A 523 22.12 -22.49 -25.49
N ALA A 524 23.01 -21.81 -24.79
CA ALA A 524 23.08 -20.36 -24.74
C ALA A 524 24.48 -19.95 -24.29
N ASP A 525 25.11 -19.04 -25.00
CA ASP A 525 26.46 -18.53 -24.70
C ASP A 525 26.56 -17.01 -24.82
N ARG A 526 25.42 -16.33 -25.00
CA ARG A 526 25.34 -14.89 -25.20
C ARG A 526 24.28 -14.25 -24.33
N VAL A 527 24.56 -13.04 -23.85
CA VAL A 527 23.57 -12.16 -23.21
C VAL A 527 23.38 -10.90 -24.02
N GLU A 528 22.16 -10.41 -24.08
CA GLU A 528 21.80 -9.14 -24.71
C GLU A 528 21.30 -8.16 -23.64
N PRO A 529 21.64 -6.87 -23.73
CA PRO A 529 20.94 -5.85 -22.96
C PRO A 529 19.47 -5.82 -23.38
N GLN A 530 18.59 -5.60 -22.40
CA GLN A 530 17.16 -5.37 -22.63
C GLN A 530 16.64 -4.37 -21.62
N ILE A 531 15.58 -3.65 -21.99
CA ILE A 531 14.82 -2.83 -21.06
C ILE A 531 13.63 -3.64 -20.54
N SER A 532 13.51 -3.74 -19.22
CA SER A 532 12.36 -4.38 -18.59
C SER A 532 11.10 -3.54 -18.80
N ALA A 533 9.91 -4.14 -18.65
CA ALA A 533 8.62 -3.43 -18.71
C ALA A 533 8.45 -2.28 -17.69
N ARG A 534 9.40 -2.11 -16.75
CA ARG A 534 9.45 -0.99 -15.79
C ARG A 534 10.55 0.03 -16.11
N GLY A 535 11.15 -0.03 -17.30
CA GLY A 535 12.18 0.88 -17.76
C GLY A 535 13.58 0.62 -17.21
N HIS A 536 13.86 -0.55 -16.62
CA HIS A 536 15.20 -0.85 -16.08
C HIS A 536 16.05 -1.69 -17.01
N LEU A 537 17.35 -1.37 -17.10
CA LEU A 537 18.36 -2.19 -17.78
C LEU A 537 18.48 -3.56 -17.11
N ALA A 538 18.43 -4.60 -17.93
CA ALA A 538 18.74 -5.96 -17.57
C ALA A 538 19.51 -6.65 -18.70
N PHE A 539 20.17 -7.76 -18.39
CA PHE A 539 20.84 -8.61 -19.37
C PHE A 539 20.10 -9.95 -19.45
N ARG A 540 19.67 -10.32 -20.66
CA ARG A 540 18.95 -11.58 -20.90
C ARG A 540 19.85 -12.56 -21.62
N LEU A 541 19.87 -13.81 -21.13
CA LEU A 541 20.53 -14.92 -21.80
C LEU A 541 19.73 -15.34 -23.04
N VAL A 542 20.38 -15.34 -24.20
CA VAL A 542 19.77 -15.66 -25.48
C VAL A 542 19.97 -17.14 -25.79
N PRO A 543 18.88 -17.93 -25.93
CA PRO A 543 18.99 -19.34 -26.28
C PRO A 543 19.25 -19.53 -27.79
N ASP A 544 20.05 -20.53 -28.12
CA ASP A 544 20.27 -21.02 -29.49
C ASP A 544 18.99 -21.73 -30.00
N LYS A 545 18.47 -21.27 -31.14
CA LYS A 545 17.19 -21.70 -31.72
C LYS A 545 17.11 -23.21 -31.96
N LYS A 546 18.23 -23.88 -32.30
CA LYS A 546 18.25 -25.33 -32.60
C LYS A 546 18.26 -26.22 -31.34
N ALA A 547 18.83 -25.75 -30.23
CA ALA A 547 18.96 -26.51 -28.99
C ALA A 547 17.75 -26.37 -28.04
N ASN A 548 16.95 -25.30 -28.20
CA ASN A 548 15.83 -24.98 -27.31
C ASN A 548 14.69 -26.03 -27.38
N VAL A 549 14.48 -26.65 -28.55
CA VAL A 549 13.52 -27.76 -28.77
C VAL A 549 13.96 -29.05 -28.06
N LEU A 550 15.27 -29.30 -28.00
CA LEU A 550 15.85 -30.46 -27.32
C LEU A 550 15.82 -30.31 -25.79
N VAL A 551 16.02 -29.10 -25.28
CA VAL A 551 15.99 -28.80 -23.84
C VAL A 551 14.57 -28.73 -23.28
N THR A 552 13.58 -28.27 -24.06
CA THR A 552 12.17 -28.40 -23.65
C THR A 552 11.72 -29.86 -23.58
N ARG A 553 12.18 -30.72 -24.49
CA ARG A 553 11.99 -32.18 -24.39
C ARG A 553 12.77 -32.82 -23.23
N GLY A 554 14.03 -32.44 -23.01
CA GLY A 554 14.90 -33.00 -21.97
C GLY A 554 14.59 -32.56 -20.53
N LEU A 555 14.14 -31.32 -20.32
CA LEU A 555 13.69 -30.83 -19.00
C LEU A 555 12.32 -31.38 -18.58
N GLN A 556 11.57 -31.95 -19.53
CA GLN A 556 10.36 -32.73 -19.27
C GLN A 556 10.68 -34.22 -18.96
N GLY A 557 11.92 -34.66 -19.19
CA GLY A 557 12.38 -36.02 -18.87
C GLY A 557 12.58 -36.29 -17.37
N THR A 558 12.53 -37.57 -17.02
CA THR A 558 12.65 -38.15 -15.66
C THR A 558 13.80 -37.57 -14.81
N PRO A 559 15.02 -37.32 -15.34
CA PRO A 559 16.14 -36.80 -14.55
C PRO A 559 15.96 -35.35 -14.07
N GLY A 560 15.39 -34.48 -14.92
CA GLY A 560 15.08 -33.09 -14.55
C GLY A 560 13.95 -32.99 -13.51
N ARG A 561 13.03 -33.96 -13.53
CA ARG A 561 11.99 -34.15 -12.50
C ARG A 561 12.62 -34.56 -11.16
N LEU A 562 13.57 -35.49 -11.16
CA LEU A 562 14.23 -35.98 -9.93
C LEU A 562 15.11 -34.91 -9.26
N ALA A 563 15.92 -34.16 -10.01
CA ALA A 563 16.74 -33.09 -9.46
C ALA A 563 15.90 -31.92 -8.89
N LYS A 564 14.81 -31.53 -9.58
CA LYS A 564 13.83 -30.57 -9.03
C LYS A 564 13.13 -31.13 -7.80
N THR A 565 12.86 -32.44 -7.73
CA THR A 565 12.19 -33.08 -6.58
C THR A 565 13.12 -33.19 -5.37
N GLY A 566 14.41 -33.48 -5.57
CA GLY A 566 15.43 -33.49 -4.52
C GLY A 566 15.69 -32.11 -3.95
N TYR A 567 15.86 -31.09 -4.80
CA TYR A 567 15.99 -29.69 -4.38
C TYR A 567 14.70 -29.18 -3.69
N ARG A 568 13.52 -29.54 -4.21
CA ARG A 568 12.24 -29.24 -3.54
C ARG A 568 12.14 -29.96 -2.20
N LYS A 569 12.50 -31.23 -2.09
CA LYS A 569 12.55 -31.97 -0.82
C LYS A 569 13.52 -31.32 0.16
N ALA A 570 14.74 -30.99 -0.23
CA ALA A 570 15.72 -30.31 0.62
C ALA A 570 15.27 -28.90 1.04
N LYS A 571 14.66 -28.14 0.13
CA LYS A 571 14.05 -26.83 0.42
C LYS A 571 12.84 -26.97 1.34
N THR A 572 12.01 -27.99 1.15
CA THR A 572 10.87 -28.30 2.00
C THR A 572 11.33 -28.78 3.37
N LEU A 573 12.36 -29.63 3.46
CA LEU A 573 12.99 -30.09 4.71
C LEU A 573 13.63 -28.93 5.46
N ARG A 574 14.39 -28.05 4.79
CA ARG A 574 14.94 -26.84 5.40
C ARG A 574 13.85 -25.86 5.83
N LYS A 575 12.80 -25.69 5.01
CA LYS A 575 11.62 -24.87 5.34
C LYS A 575 10.82 -25.47 6.50
N LYS A 576 10.79 -26.80 6.65
CA LYS A 576 10.16 -27.54 7.75
C LYS A 576 11.01 -27.39 9.02
N ALA A 577 12.32 -27.64 8.95
CA ALA A 577 13.26 -27.49 10.07
C ALA A 577 13.37 -26.05 10.60
N THR A 578 13.19 -25.04 9.74
CA THR A 578 13.16 -23.62 10.12
C THR A 578 11.74 -23.06 10.27
N SER A 579 10.71 -23.89 10.15
CA SER A 579 9.31 -23.50 10.32
C SER A 579 9.04 -23.06 11.75
N GLY A 580 8.06 -22.16 11.93
CA GLY A 580 7.61 -21.76 13.26
C GLY A 580 7.16 -22.95 14.11
N ASP A 581 6.47 -23.91 13.50
CA ASP A 581 5.91 -25.07 14.21
C ASP A 581 7.00 -26.01 14.73
N THR A 582 8.08 -26.23 13.96
CA THR A 582 9.21 -27.04 14.42
C THR A 582 9.97 -26.36 15.57
N LYS A 583 10.11 -25.03 15.52
CA LYS A 583 10.73 -24.27 16.62
C LYS A 583 9.88 -24.32 17.90
N ILE A 584 8.57 -24.19 17.77
CA ILE A 584 7.63 -24.31 18.90
C ILE A 584 7.68 -25.73 19.48
N ARG A 585 7.72 -26.76 18.63
CA ARG A 585 7.89 -28.13 19.07
C ARG A 585 9.19 -28.31 19.86
N LEU A 586 10.31 -27.80 19.34
CA LEU A 586 11.60 -27.88 20.02
C LEU A 586 11.59 -27.16 21.38
N TYR A 587 10.88 -26.04 21.48
CA TYR A 587 10.68 -25.35 22.75
C TYR A 587 10.02 -26.27 23.80
N HIS A 588 8.89 -26.88 23.46
CA HIS A 588 8.11 -27.73 24.39
C HIS A 588 8.76 -29.09 24.66
N GLU A 589 9.31 -29.74 23.62
CA GLU A 589 9.81 -31.12 23.73
C GLU A 589 11.26 -31.21 24.20
N VAL A 590 12.07 -30.17 23.99
CA VAL A 590 13.51 -30.19 24.27
C VAL A 590 13.92 -29.10 25.26
N PHE A 591 13.68 -27.82 24.96
CA PHE A 591 14.21 -26.75 25.80
C PHE A 591 13.55 -26.67 27.17
N GLN A 592 12.24 -26.92 27.28
CA GLN A 592 11.55 -26.96 28.57
C GLN A 592 11.99 -28.14 29.46
N ARG A 593 12.53 -29.21 28.88
CA ARG A 593 13.07 -30.36 29.64
C ARG A 593 14.49 -30.15 30.14
N MET A 594 15.20 -29.13 29.64
CA MET A 594 16.52 -28.77 30.17
C MET A 594 16.41 -28.20 31.59
N PRO A 595 17.46 -28.22 32.41
CA PRO A 595 17.44 -27.58 33.72
C PRO A 595 17.18 -26.06 33.63
N MET A 596 16.32 -25.55 34.51
CA MET A 596 16.13 -24.10 34.69
C MET A 596 17.45 -23.47 35.14
N ARG A 597 17.74 -22.25 34.66
CA ARG A 597 18.91 -21.47 35.08
C ARG A 597 18.47 -20.49 36.14
N ARG A 598 19.02 -20.64 37.35
CA ARG A 598 18.86 -19.66 38.42
C ARG A 598 19.48 -18.32 38.02
N ARG A 599 18.90 -17.22 38.49
CA ARG A 599 19.32 -15.83 38.23
C ARG A 599 19.28 -15.41 36.76
N LEU A 600 18.61 -16.19 35.89
CA LEU A 600 18.40 -15.82 34.48
C LEU A 600 17.09 -15.05 34.32
N VAL A 601 17.19 -13.80 33.85
CA VAL A 601 16.06 -12.91 33.61
C VAL A 601 15.95 -12.57 32.13
N VAL A 602 14.78 -12.82 31.54
CA VAL A 602 14.50 -12.45 30.14
C VAL A 602 13.62 -11.20 30.12
N PHE A 603 14.17 -10.13 29.54
CA PHE A 603 13.51 -8.85 29.36
C PHE A 603 13.02 -8.67 27.92
N GLU A 604 11.84 -8.07 27.78
CA GLU A 604 11.31 -7.66 26.50
C GLU A 604 10.45 -6.40 26.64
N SER A 605 10.65 -5.43 25.73
CA SER A 605 9.82 -4.23 25.67
C SER A 605 9.24 -4.05 24.26
N HIS A 606 7.94 -3.81 24.18
CA HIS A 606 7.16 -3.64 22.94
C HIS A 606 7.47 -4.72 21.88
N LEU A 607 7.40 -6.00 22.28
CA LEU A 607 7.67 -7.15 21.40
C LEU A 607 9.13 -7.17 20.86
N GLY A 608 10.07 -6.65 21.64
CA GLY A 608 11.49 -6.56 21.33
C GLY A 608 11.83 -5.45 20.34
N ARG A 609 10.95 -4.47 20.11
CA ARG A 609 11.24 -3.37 19.18
C ARG A 609 12.25 -2.37 19.75
N GLN A 610 12.38 -2.30 21.07
CA GLN A 610 13.13 -1.26 21.75
C GLN A 610 13.62 -1.71 23.12
N TYR A 611 14.61 -0.99 23.64
CA TYR A 611 15.06 -1.00 25.02
C TYR A 611 14.46 0.23 25.72
N SER A 612 13.31 0.07 26.37
CA SER A 612 12.55 1.18 26.99
C SER A 612 11.55 0.68 28.02
N ASP A 613 10.77 1.62 28.59
CA ASP A 613 9.58 1.36 29.40
C ASP A 613 9.90 0.66 30.74
N SER A 614 8.89 0.12 31.42
CA SER A 614 9.05 -0.45 32.76
C SER A 614 10.07 -1.61 32.82
N PRO A 615 10.19 -2.50 31.82
CA PRO A 615 11.24 -3.52 31.80
C PRO A 615 12.67 -2.94 31.81
N ARG A 616 12.89 -1.80 31.14
CA ARG A 616 14.18 -1.09 31.15
C ARG A 616 14.48 -0.55 32.55
N ALA A 617 13.51 0.13 33.15
CA ALA A 617 13.68 0.72 34.48
C ALA A 617 13.99 -0.34 35.55
N ILE A 618 13.31 -1.51 35.50
CA ILE A 618 13.62 -2.63 36.38
C ILE A 618 15.06 -3.13 36.15
N TYR A 619 15.46 -3.35 34.89
CA TYR A 619 16.81 -3.81 34.56
C TYR A 619 17.89 -2.82 35.04
N GLU A 620 17.71 -1.52 34.80
CA GLU A 620 18.64 -0.48 35.24
C GLU A 620 18.72 -0.41 36.77
N GLU A 621 17.60 -0.58 37.46
CA GLU A 621 17.55 -0.61 38.92
C GLU A 621 18.25 -1.84 39.51
N MET A 622 18.03 -3.03 38.94
CA MET A 622 18.77 -4.25 39.31
C MET A 622 20.28 -4.07 39.16
N ARG A 623 20.71 -3.36 38.11
CA ARG A 623 22.12 -3.02 37.91
C ARG A 623 22.63 -2.01 38.91
N ARG A 624 21.85 -0.97 39.19
CA ARG A 624 22.20 0.09 40.14
C ARG A 624 22.43 -0.47 41.54
N GLN A 625 21.66 -1.48 41.93
CA GLN A 625 21.83 -2.19 43.21
C GLN A 625 22.95 -3.23 43.23
N GLY A 626 23.64 -3.47 42.10
CA GLY A 626 24.73 -4.45 42.03
C GLY A 626 24.29 -5.89 42.25
N LEU A 627 23.13 -6.29 41.72
CA LEU A 627 22.66 -7.67 41.83
C LEU A 627 23.46 -8.61 40.92
N ASP A 628 23.68 -9.85 41.36
CA ASP A 628 24.28 -10.92 40.55
C ASP A 628 23.20 -11.64 39.72
N PHE A 629 23.11 -11.35 38.41
CA PHE A 629 22.14 -11.98 37.51
C PHE A 629 22.60 -12.03 36.05
N GLU A 630 22.03 -12.97 35.29
CA GLU A 630 22.20 -13.07 33.84
C GLU A 630 21.03 -12.40 33.13
N ALA A 631 21.30 -11.31 32.41
CA ALA A 631 20.31 -10.56 31.65
C ALA A 631 20.26 -11.00 30.18
N VAL A 632 19.07 -11.38 29.71
CA VAL A 632 18.81 -11.62 28.28
C VAL A 632 17.76 -10.64 27.80
N TRP A 633 18.09 -9.84 26.78
CA TRP A 633 17.15 -8.92 26.13
C TRP A 633 16.71 -9.46 24.76
N SER A 634 15.40 -9.49 24.53
CA SER A 634 14.87 -9.84 23.20
C SER A 634 14.81 -8.62 22.29
N TYR A 635 15.27 -8.76 21.03
CA TYR A 635 15.14 -7.73 20.01
C TYR A 635 14.50 -8.23 18.70
N THR A 636 13.87 -7.31 17.98
CA THR A 636 13.31 -7.47 16.63
C THR A 636 13.96 -6.44 15.71
N GLY A 637 14.38 -6.85 14.51
CA GLY A 637 15.05 -5.94 13.57
C GLY A 637 16.54 -5.81 13.86
N ARG A 638 17.01 -4.59 14.20
CA ARG A 638 18.41 -4.28 14.53
C ARG A 638 18.52 -3.95 16.04
N PRO A 639 19.52 -4.45 16.77
CA PRO A 639 19.66 -4.25 18.21
C PRO A 639 20.27 -2.86 18.59
N LYS A 640 20.04 -1.81 17.80
CA LYS A 640 20.61 -0.47 18.09
C LYS A 640 19.95 0.10 19.35
N GLY A 641 20.74 0.60 20.29
CA GLY A 641 20.26 1.21 21.55
C GLY A 641 20.01 0.21 22.69
N PHE A 642 20.25 -1.09 22.48
CA PHE A 642 20.22 -2.08 23.56
C PHE A 642 21.54 -2.08 24.34
N PRO A 643 21.53 -2.47 25.63
CA PRO A 643 22.70 -2.51 26.49
C PRO A 643 23.76 -3.49 25.95
N ALA A 644 25.02 -3.03 25.92
CA ALA A 644 26.14 -3.80 25.38
C ALA A 644 26.56 -4.97 26.28
N ASP A 645 26.28 -4.87 27.57
CA ASP A 645 26.61 -5.84 28.61
C ASP A 645 25.54 -6.94 28.78
N ALA A 646 24.37 -6.82 28.14
CA ALA A 646 23.34 -7.84 28.17
C ALA A 646 23.44 -8.81 26.99
N THR A 647 23.01 -10.06 27.20
CA THR A 647 22.92 -11.03 26.10
C THR A 647 21.72 -10.70 25.21
N LEU A 648 21.98 -10.32 23.95
CA LEU A 648 20.93 -9.96 23.00
C LEU A 648 20.48 -11.15 22.15
N VAL A 649 19.20 -11.49 22.22
CA VAL A 649 18.61 -12.60 21.44
C VAL A 649 17.53 -12.10 20.48
N ARG A 650 17.62 -12.49 19.21
CA ARG A 650 16.60 -12.14 18.23
C ARG A 650 15.30 -12.87 18.54
N ARG A 651 14.16 -12.17 18.63
CA ARG A 651 12.83 -12.75 18.84
C ARG A 651 12.55 -13.86 17.82
N TRP A 652 11.99 -14.99 18.28
CA TRP A 652 11.75 -16.23 17.51
C TRP A 652 13.00 -16.98 16.98
N SER A 653 14.20 -16.62 17.44
CA SER A 653 15.39 -17.43 17.23
C SER A 653 15.45 -18.63 18.20
N LEU A 654 16.28 -19.63 17.89
CA LEU A 654 16.50 -20.75 18.81
C LEU A 654 17.10 -20.29 20.16
N PRO A 655 18.08 -19.35 20.20
CA PRO A 655 18.55 -18.76 21.45
C PRO A 655 17.44 -18.11 22.27
N TYR A 656 16.52 -17.37 21.63
CA TYR A 656 15.37 -16.75 22.31
C TYR A 656 14.45 -17.79 22.95
N LEU A 657 14.09 -18.83 22.21
CA LEU A 657 13.23 -19.91 22.72
C LEU A 657 13.92 -20.68 23.86
N ARG A 658 15.22 -20.94 23.74
CA ARG A 658 16.03 -21.58 24.77
C ARG A 658 16.13 -20.73 26.04
N ALA A 659 16.30 -19.41 25.89
CA ALA A 659 16.35 -18.49 27.02
C ALA A 659 15.02 -18.48 27.79
N LEU A 660 13.89 -18.28 27.07
CA LEU A 660 12.56 -18.31 27.71
C LEU A 660 12.26 -19.64 28.40
N ALA A 661 12.58 -20.77 27.80
CA ALA A 661 12.29 -22.10 28.37
C ALA A 661 13.06 -22.40 29.67
N ARG A 662 14.17 -21.69 29.91
CA ARG A 662 15.10 -21.94 31.01
C ARG A 662 15.20 -20.79 32.01
N ALA A 663 14.60 -19.64 31.74
CA ALA A 663 14.66 -18.47 32.60
C ALA A 663 13.89 -18.67 33.90
N GLU A 664 14.44 -18.13 34.98
CA GLU A 664 13.76 -18.04 36.27
C GLU A 664 12.75 -16.90 36.26
N PHE A 665 13.04 -15.80 35.55
CA PHE A 665 12.14 -14.65 35.44
C PHE A 665 11.86 -14.23 34.00
N TRP A 666 10.59 -13.95 33.72
CA TRP A 666 10.11 -13.28 32.51
C TRP A 666 9.60 -11.89 32.88
N ILE A 667 10.12 -10.85 32.22
CA ILE A 667 9.70 -9.46 32.45
C ILE A 667 9.39 -8.81 31.11
N ASP A 668 8.12 -8.42 30.92
CA ASP A 668 7.71 -7.67 29.73
C ASP A 668 6.55 -6.71 29.99
N ASN A 669 6.15 -5.95 28.97
CA ASN A 669 5.12 -4.90 29.06
C ASN A 669 3.94 -5.07 28.08
N GLN A 670 3.89 -6.16 27.32
CA GLN A 670 2.85 -6.40 26.32
C GLN A 670 2.29 -7.82 26.42
N SER A 671 3.11 -8.81 26.06
CA SER A 671 2.98 -10.24 26.32
C SER A 671 4.05 -11.00 25.53
N PHE A 672 4.72 -11.96 26.18
CA PHE A 672 5.49 -12.97 25.46
C PHE A 672 4.60 -13.83 24.55
N PRO A 673 5.14 -14.41 23.46
CA PRO A 673 4.34 -15.10 22.46
C PRO A 673 3.38 -16.16 23.04
N LEU A 674 2.14 -16.12 22.58
CA LEU A 674 1.04 -16.94 23.08
C LEU A 674 1.26 -18.44 22.87
N LYS A 675 1.99 -18.81 21.82
CA LYS A 675 2.27 -20.21 21.47
C LYS A 675 3.29 -20.90 22.40
N LEU A 676 3.87 -20.16 23.35
CA LEU A 676 4.86 -20.66 24.30
C LEU A 676 4.22 -20.84 25.67
N THR A 677 4.39 -22.02 26.25
CA THR A 677 3.87 -22.34 27.58
C THR A 677 4.88 -21.90 28.62
N LYS A 678 4.45 -21.17 29.66
CA LYS A 678 5.33 -20.83 30.78
C LYS A 678 5.66 -22.10 31.58
N ARG A 679 6.93 -22.30 31.92
CA ARG A 679 7.37 -23.46 32.71
C ARG A 679 6.96 -23.30 34.18
N PRO A 680 6.56 -24.38 34.88
CA PRO A 680 6.48 -24.38 36.34
C PRO A 680 7.84 -24.01 36.97
N GLY A 681 7.86 -22.99 37.83
CA GLY A 681 9.08 -22.45 38.45
C GLY A 681 9.62 -21.16 37.82
N THR A 682 9.13 -20.76 36.64
CA THR A 682 9.39 -19.43 36.09
C THR A 682 8.38 -18.42 36.64
N THR A 683 8.87 -17.31 37.18
CA THR A 683 8.07 -16.16 37.62
C THR A 683 7.91 -15.15 36.49
N TYR A 684 6.68 -14.79 36.17
CA TYR A 684 6.34 -13.85 35.11
C TYR A 684 5.77 -12.56 35.71
N LEU A 685 6.58 -11.49 35.62
CA LEU A 685 6.18 -10.12 35.94
C LEU A 685 5.71 -9.41 34.65
N GLN A 686 4.41 -9.14 34.57
CA GLN A 686 3.80 -8.34 33.53
C GLN A 686 3.70 -6.89 34.00
N THR A 687 4.43 -6.00 33.36
CA THR A 687 4.45 -4.57 33.73
C THR A 687 3.33 -3.77 33.07
N TRP A 688 2.74 -4.29 31.99
CA TRP A 688 1.82 -3.55 31.12
C TRP A 688 2.40 -2.20 30.65
N HIS A 689 1.62 -1.35 29.99
CA HIS A 689 2.15 -0.18 29.28
C HIS A 689 1.27 1.08 29.39
N GLY A 690 0.35 1.13 30.35
CA GLY A 690 -0.48 2.32 30.60
C GLY A 690 -1.85 2.01 31.23
N SER A 691 -2.38 2.99 31.96
CA SER A 691 -3.73 2.92 32.53
C SER A 691 -4.82 2.93 31.46
N ALA A 692 -5.94 2.30 31.78
CA ALA A 692 -7.05 2.15 30.85
C ALA A 692 -7.99 3.37 30.86
N LEU A 693 -7.97 4.16 29.77
CA LEU A 693 -9.10 5.04 29.44
C LEU A 693 -10.15 4.28 28.62
N LYS A 694 -9.69 3.57 27.59
CA LYS A 694 -10.52 2.80 26.66
C LYS A 694 -10.82 1.43 27.23
N ARG A 695 -11.98 0.83 26.90
CA ARG A 695 -12.26 -0.57 27.25
C ARG A 695 -11.24 -1.50 26.60
N MET A 696 -10.74 -2.45 27.38
CA MET A 696 -9.70 -3.38 26.97
C MET A 696 -10.06 -4.82 27.32
N GLY A 697 -9.32 -5.78 26.76
CA GLY A 697 -9.47 -7.19 27.10
C GLY A 697 -10.88 -7.71 26.83
N PHE A 698 -11.46 -8.44 27.78
CA PHE A 698 -12.79 -9.01 27.63
C PHE A 698 -13.93 -7.98 27.68
N ASP A 699 -13.64 -6.71 27.99
CA ASP A 699 -14.64 -5.64 27.95
C ASP A 699 -14.87 -5.08 26.53
N GLU A 700 -13.97 -5.38 25.59
CA GLU A 700 -14.11 -4.98 24.18
C GLU A 700 -15.27 -5.71 23.50
N SER A 701 -16.04 -5.00 22.67
CA SER A 701 -17.16 -5.56 21.91
C SER A 701 -16.76 -6.78 21.09
N GLY A 702 -15.60 -6.73 20.43
CA GLY A 702 -15.05 -7.84 19.65
C GLY A 702 -14.83 -9.12 20.46
N TRP A 703 -14.34 -9.01 21.71
CA TRP A 703 -14.14 -10.16 22.59
C TRP A 703 -15.46 -10.67 23.20
N LYS A 704 -16.43 -9.78 23.43
CA LYS A 704 -17.78 -10.17 23.88
C LYS A 704 -18.52 -11.00 22.84
N LEU A 705 -18.25 -10.76 21.55
CA LEU A 705 -18.79 -11.53 20.42
C LEU A 705 -18.09 -12.88 20.19
N LYS A 706 -16.93 -13.11 20.83
CA LYS A 706 -16.18 -14.38 20.71
C LYS A 706 -16.83 -15.49 21.51
N THR A 707 -16.67 -16.73 21.04
CA THR A 707 -17.18 -17.91 21.72
C THR A 707 -16.49 -18.09 23.09
N ARG A 708 -17.16 -18.80 24.01
CA ARG A 708 -16.57 -19.12 25.34
C ARG A 708 -15.25 -19.88 25.21
N ALA A 709 -15.11 -20.73 24.19
CA ALA A 709 -13.87 -21.48 23.93
C ALA A 709 -12.71 -20.56 23.52
N GLU A 710 -12.95 -19.62 22.59
CA GLU A 710 -11.95 -18.62 22.20
C GLU A 710 -11.57 -17.71 23.37
N GLN A 711 -12.54 -17.28 24.18
CA GLN A 711 -12.26 -16.50 25.39
C GLN A 711 -11.46 -17.30 26.42
N ALA A 712 -11.75 -18.60 26.61
CA ALA A 712 -10.99 -19.47 27.51
C ALA A 712 -9.56 -19.68 27.02
N GLU A 713 -9.33 -19.77 25.71
CA GLU A 713 -7.98 -19.84 25.15
C GLU A 713 -7.17 -18.57 25.42
N GLN A 714 -7.82 -17.40 25.29
CA GLN A 714 -7.21 -16.13 25.67
C GLN A 714 -6.97 -16.05 27.19
N GLN A 715 -7.90 -16.53 28.02
CA GLN A 715 -7.73 -16.54 29.47
C GLN A 715 -6.50 -17.34 29.89
N ARG A 716 -6.27 -18.51 29.28
CA ARG A 716 -5.06 -19.33 29.54
C ARG A 716 -3.75 -18.57 29.28
N THR A 717 -3.77 -17.57 28.41
CA THR A 717 -2.61 -16.70 28.19
C THR A 717 -2.35 -15.80 29.39
N LEU A 718 -3.41 -15.17 29.90
CA LEU A 718 -3.37 -14.20 31.00
C LEU A 718 -3.06 -14.91 32.33
N ASP A 719 -3.52 -16.15 32.48
CA ASP A 719 -3.23 -17.01 33.65
C ASP A 719 -1.75 -17.35 33.81
N ARG A 720 -0.90 -17.03 32.81
CA ARG A 720 0.56 -17.15 32.91
C ARG A 720 1.19 -16.06 33.76
N PHE A 721 0.51 -14.95 34.02
CA PHE A 721 1.05 -13.87 34.84
C PHE A 721 1.05 -14.28 36.31
N ASP A 722 2.22 -14.26 36.94
CA ASP A 722 2.32 -14.45 38.39
C ASP A 722 2.16 -13.12 39.11
N HIS A 723 2.69 -12.04 38.53
CA HIS A 723 2.53 -10.68 38.99
C HIS A 723 2.16 -9.74 37.84
N PHE A 724 1.24 -8.82 38.11
CA PHE A 724 0.79 -7.79 37.17
C PHE A 724 0.82 -6.43 37.84
N LEU A 725 1.61 -5.50 37.33
CA LEU A 725 1.78 -4.18 37.94
C LEU A 725 0.52 -3.33 37.77
N ILE A 726 0.15 -2.66 38.86
CA ILE A 726 -1.00 -1.77 38.99
C ILE A 726 -0.49 -0.44 39.55
N ARG A 727 -0.93 0.67 38.96
CA ARG A 727 -0.55 2.02 39.39
C ARG A 727 -1.60 2.78 40.19
N SER A 728 -2.85 2.35 40.14
CA SER A 728 -3.94 2.93 40.94
C SER A 728 -5.11 1.96 41.07
N GLU A 729 -5.99 2.23 42.02
CA GLU A 729 -7.24 1.48 42.16
C GLU A 729 -8.17 1.62 40.93
N HIS A 730 -7.97 2.63 40.09
CA HIS A 730 -8.63 2.70 38.78
C HIS A 730 -8.26 1.51 37.89
N ASP A 731 -6.99 1.12 37.83
CA ASP A 731 -6.56 -0.03 37.03
C ASP A 731 -7.08 -1.36 37.59
N VAL A 732 -7.29 -1.46 38.91
CA VAL A 732 -7.96 -2.62 39.53
C VAL A 732 -9.39 -2.74 39.02
N ARG A 733 -10.16 -1.63 39.07
CA ARG A 733 -11.56 -1.61 38.63
C ARG A 733 -11.75 -1.77 37.13
N THR A 734 -10.73 -1.43 36.34
CA THR A 734 -10.77 -1.45 34.88
C THR A 734 -9.91 -2.57 34.29
N LEU A 735 -8.60 -2.34 34.16
CA LEU A 735 -7.64 -3.22 33.49
C LEU A 735 -7.62 -4.65 34.06
N ALA A 736 -7.50 -4.78 35.39
CA ALA A 736 -7.46 -6.09 36.04
C ALA A 736 -8.77 -6.85 35.88
N LYS A 737 -9.91 -6.15 36.03
CA LYS A 737 -11.24 -6.70 35.79
C LYS A 737 -11.45 -7.13 34.33
N ALA A 738 -11.06 -6.29 33.38
CA ALA A 738 -11.13 -6.55 31.95
C ALA A 738 -10.33 -7.78 31.52
N PHE A 739 -9.19 -8.03 32.16
CA PHE A 739 -8.37 -9.22 31.92
C PHE A 739 -8.69 -10.37 32.89
N ARG A 740 -9.71 -10.22 33.73
CA ARG A 740 -10.14 -11.21 34.74
C ARG A 740 -8.98 -11.68 35.63
N LEU A 741 -8.07 -10.77 35.95
CA LEU A 741 -6.92 -11.06 36.80
C LEU A 741 -7.39 -11.30 38.24
N ARG A 742 -6.71 -12.21 38.93
CA ARG A 742 -6.99 -12.51 40.34
C ARG A 742 -6.30 -11.50 41.23
N GLU A 743 -6.93 -11.14 42.34
CA GLU A 743 -6.39 -10.16 43.31
C GLU A 743 -4.93 -10.46 43.72
N LYS A 744 -4.62 -11.73 44.00
CA LYS A 744 -3.27 -12.17 44.38
C LYS A 744 -2.17 -11.97 43.33
N VAL A 745 -2.54 -11.72 42.07
CA VAL A 745 -1.60 -11.44 40.96
C VAL A 745 -1.28 -9.94 40.90
N LEU A 746 -2.11 -9.08 41.47
CA LEU A 746 -1.97 -7.63 41.35
C LEU A 746 -0.83 -7.12 42.25
N LEU A 747 0.05 -6.31 41.66
CA LEU A 747 1.18 -5.70 42.34
C LEU A 747 1.03 -4.16 42.32
N ARG A 748 0.61 -3.60 43.45
CA ARG A 748 0.32 -2.17 43.64
C ARG A 748 1.59 -1.38 43.98
N VAL A 749 2.39 -1.09 42.96
CA VAL A 749 3.70 -0.45 43.13
C VAL A 749 3.92 0.74 42.19
N GLY A 750 2.97 1.06 41.32
CA GLY A 750 3.19 2.03 40.25
C GLY A 750 3.91 1.43 39.04
N TYR A 751 4.23 2.27 38.06
CA TYR A 751 5.02 1.84 36.91
C TYR A 751 6.49 2.28 37.03
N PRO A 752 7.46 1.36 36.95
CA PRO A 752 8.89 1.67 36.96
C PRO A 752 9.31 2.76 35.97
N ARG A 753 8.69 2.84 34.78
CA ARG A 753 8.99 3.90 33.80
C ARG A 753 8.62 5.32 34.27
N ASN A 754 7.67 5.43 35.20
CA ASN A 754 7.13 6.68 35.70
C ASN A 754 7.99 7.26 36.83
N ASP A 755 8.92 6.48 37.40
CA ASP A 755 9.80 6.96 38.47
C ASP A 755 10.63 8.18 38.05
N ALA A 756 11.04 8.23 36.77
CA ALA A 756 11.76 9.37 36.21
C ALA A 756 10.91 10.66 36.17
N LEU A 757 9.59 10.55 35.99
CA LEU A 757 8.68 11.70 35.94
C LEU A 757 8.48 12.29 37.34
N VAL A 758 8.31 11.44 38.36
CA VAL A 758 8.19 11.89 39.75
C VAL A 758 9.47 12.58 40.21
N ARG A 759 10.64 12.01 39.91
CA ARG A 759 11.94 12.65 40.19
C ARG A 759 12.11 13.98 39.46
N ALA A 760 11.68 14.07 38.20
CA ALA A 760 11.73 15.31 37.43
C ALA A 760 10.84 16.42 38.04
N ARG A 761 9.67 16.06 38.60
CA ARG A 761 8.83 16.99 39.36
C ARG A 761 9.54 17.48 40.63
N GLU A 762 10.07 16.56 41.43
CA GLU A 762 10.74 16.87 42.70
C GLU A 762 11.98 17.74 42.51
N ALA A 763 12.78 17.47 41.47
CA ALA A 763 13.94 18.28 41.12
C ALA A 763 13.57 19.73 40.80
N ARG A 764 12.43 19.96 40.14
CA ARG A 764 11.91 21.30 39.81
C ARG A 764 11.34 22.02 41.03
N GLY A 765 10.60 21.32 41.89
CA GLY A 765 9.95 21.89 43.08
C GLY A 765 10.92 22.27 44.21
N ALA A 766 12.05 21.56 44.33
CA ALA A 766 13.00 21.81 45.40
C ALA A 766 13.91 23.04 45.19
N ARG A 767 14.01 23.59 43.96
CA ARG A 767 15.07 24.55 43.59
C ARG A 767 14.57 25.53 42.53
N GLY A 768 14.08 26.69 42.96
CA GLY A 768 13.53 27.75 42.10
C GLY A 768 14.56 28.51 41.24
N ASP A 769 15.50 27.84 40.60
CA ASP A 769 16.57 28.46 39.81
C ASP A 769 16.41 28.17 38.29
N GLY A 770 15.95 29.18 37.53
CA GLY A 770 15.59 29.06 36.12
C GLY A 770 16.76 28.69 35.19
N ALA A 771 18.00 29.04 35.55
CA ALA A 771 19.19 28.72 34.76
C ALA A 771 19.50 27.22 34.73
N ARG A 772 19.26 26.52 35.85
CA ARG A 772 19.50 25.07 35.96
C ARG A 772 18.43 24.25 35.25
N ALA A 773 17.17 24.67 35.34
CA ALA A 773 16.08 24.05 34.58
C ALA A 773 16.30 24.16 33.05
N ALA A 774 16.81 25.30 32.59
CA ALA A 774 17.20 25.47 31.19
C ALA A 774 18.36 24.54 30.78
N ALA A 775 19.37 24.36 31.65
CA ALA A 775 20.48 23.44 31.40
C ALA A 775 20.05 21.96 31.37
N GLU A 776 19.15 21.54 32.28
CA GLU A 776 18.59 20.18 32.31
C GLU A 776 17.75 19.90 31.05
N ARG A 777 16.92 20.87 30.63
CA ARG A 777 16.16 20.81 29.37
C ARG A 777 17.08 20.71 28.16
N ALA A 778 18.15 21.49 28.12
CA ALA A 778 19.15 21.43 27.04
C ALA A 778 19.86 20.08 26.99
N SER A 779 20.25 19.52 28.14
CA SER A 779 20.84 18.18 28.24
C SER A 779 19.88 17.11 27.71
N LEU A 780 18.61 17.17 28.13
CA LEU A 780 17.59 16.21 27.73
C LEU A 780 17.24 16.32 26.23
N ALA A 781 17.16 17.54 25.69
CA ALA A 781 16.99 17.75 24.26
C ALA A 781 18.17 17.19 23.45
N ALA A 782 19.40 17.38 23.93
CA ALA A 782 20.61 16.83 23.30
C ALA A 782 20.64 15.29 23.35
N GLU A 783 20.27 14.68 24.48
CA GLU A 783 20.14 13.22 24.62
C GLU A 783 19.09 12.63 23.67
N LEU A 784 18.01 13.38 23.43
CA LEU A 784 16.97 13.04 22.47
C LEU A 784 17.34 13.42 21.03
N GLY A 785 18.48 14.07 20.78
CA GLY A 785 18.83 14.55 19.43
C GLY A 785 17.85 15.57 18.86
N ILE A 786 17.10 16.26 19.74
CA ILE A 786 16.22 17.36 19.37
C ILE A 786 17.09 18.62 19.17
N PRO A 787 16.88 19.40 18.09
CA PRO A 787 17.60 20.66 17.88
C PRO A 787 17.58 21.57 19.11
N PRO A 788 18.63 22.37 19.35
CA PRO A 788 18.67 23.28 20.49
C PRO A 788 17.42 24.15 20.59
N ILE A 789 16.76 24.09 21.74
CA ILE A 789 15.58 24.89 22.04
C ILE A 789 16.06 26.19 22.72
N PRO A 790 15.73 27.38 22.19
CA PRO A 790 16.07 28.65 22.83
C PRO A 790 15.59 28.71 24.29
N ALA A 791 16.41 29.29 25.17
CA ALA A 791 16.17 29.24 26.62
C ALA A 791 14.87 29.95 27.04
N ASP A 792 14.49 30.97 26.28
CA ASP A 792 13.28 31.79 26.43
C ASP A 792 12.00 31.10 25.93
N LYS A 793 12.11 30.07 25.07
CA LYS A 793 10.95 29.34 24.56
C LYS A 793 10.46 28.26 25.51
N LYS A 794 9.15 28.06 25.53
CA LYS A 794 8.48 26.96 26.24
C LYS A 794 8.23 25.78 25.30
N VAL A 795 8.23 24.57 25.83
CA VAL A 795 8.06 23.35 25.03
C VAL A 795 6.63 22.82 25.16
N LEU A 796 5.87 22.82 24.06
CA LEU A 796 4.56 22.18 23.99
C LEU A 796 4.70 20.79 23.37
N LEU A 797 4.09 19.78 23.96
CA LEU A 797 4.02 18.45 23.37
C LEU A 797 2.61 18.17 22.88
N TYR A 798 2.43 17.96 21.58
CA TYR A 798 1.19 17.42 21.02
C TYR A 798 1.29 15.90 20.87
N ALA A 799 0.50 15.15 21.65
CA ALA A 799 0.51 13.68 21.66
C ALA A 799 -0.92 13.11 21.56
N PRO A 800 -1.51 13.07 20.35
CA PRO A 800 -2.88 12.58 20.13
C PRO A 800 -2.97 11.05 20.13
N THR A 801 -4.19 10.53 20.24
CA THR A 801 -4.46 9.10 20.14
C THR A 801 -4.40 8.60 18.70
N PHE A 802 -3.99 7.34 18.55
CA PHE A 802 -4.01 6.66 17.25
C PHE A 802 -5.44 6.53 16.69
N ARG A 803 -5.60 6.86 15.41
CA ARG A 803 -6.83 6.68 14.61
C ARG A 803 -6.65 5.56 13.59
N HIS A 804 -7.67 4.73 13.38
CA HIS A 804 -7.60 3.53 12.52
C HIS A 804 -8.09 3.79 11.09
N GLN A 805 -7.82 4.96 10.50
CA GLN A 805 -8.32 5.31 9.15
C GLN A 805 -7.54 4.66 7.99
N GLY A 806 -6.85 3.53 8.21
CA GLY A 806 -6.12 2.80 7.16
C GLY A 806 -4.90 3.53 6.53
N GLN A 807 -4.71 4.82 6.82
CA GLN A 807 -3.60 5.62 6.35
C GLN A 807 -2.40 5.50 7.31
N ARG A 808 -1.19 5.35 6.74
CA ARG A 808 0.07 5.37 7.51
C ARG A 808 0.53 6.80 7.85
N ARG A 809 -0.07 7.81 7.22
CA ARG A 809 0.24 9.23 7.43
C ARG A 809 -0.69 9.77 8.50
N PHE A 810 -0.16 10.56 9.43
CA PHE A 810 -0.95 11.32 10.38
C PHE A 810 -1.01 12.78 9.93
N THR A 811 -2.21 13.24 9.61
CA THR A 811 -2.49 14.65 9.33
C THR A 811 -2.85 15.34 10.63
N LEU A 812 -2.27 16.52 10.87
CA LEU A 812 -2.60 17.32 12.04
C LEU A 812 -4.02 17.88 11.90
N PRO A 813 -4.85 17.85 12.95
CA PRO A 813 -6.23 18.36 12.92
C PRO A 813 -6.32 19.89 13.04
N PHE A 814 -5.22 20.59 12.76
CA PHE A 814 -5.10 22.03 12.77
C PHE A 814 -3.98 22.45 11.82
N ASP A 815 -4.01 23.70 11.36
CA ASP A 815 -2.97 24.27 10.51
C ASP A 815 -1.66 24.50 11.31
N VAL A 816 -0.65 23.69 10.97
CA VAL A 816 0.66 23.74 11.62
C VAL A 816 1.48 24.97 11.22
N GLU A 817 1.28 25.51 10.02
CA GLU A 817 1.95 26.72 9.55
C GLU A 817 1.39 27.92 10.31
N ARG A 818 0.05 28.04 10.39
CA ARG A 818 -0.63 29.07 11.19
C ARG A 818 -0.25 29.01 12.67
N PHE A 819 -0.12 27.80 13.23
CA PHE A 819 0.39 27.61 14.59
C PHE A 819 1.81 28.16 14.74
N ALA A 820 2.72 27.79 13.83
CA ALA A 820 4.12 28.22 13.88
C ALA A 820 4.29 29.73 13.66
N GLU A 821 3.44 30.36 12.86
CA GLU A 821 3.39 31.81 12.69
C GLU A 821 2.88 32.52 13.94
N THR A 822 1.82 31.99 14.56
CA THR A 822 1.18 32.62 15.73
C THR A 822 1.99 32.45 17.01
N PHE A 823 2.54 31.26 17.24
CA PHE A 823 3.08 30.85 18.54
C PHE A 823 4.58 30.54 18.49
N GLY A 824 5.20 30.56 17.31
CA GLY A 824 6.58 30.13 17.11
C GLY A 824 7.62 30.98 17.83
N ASP A 825 7.29 32.20 18.25
CA ASP A 825 8.17 33.07 19.03
C ASP A 825 8.20 32.70 20.52
N GLU A 826 7.10 32.17 21.06
CA GLU A 826 6.99 31.76 22.48
C GLU A 826 7.20 30.25 22.68
N TYR A 827 6.76 29.44 21.72
CA TYR A 827 6.67 27.99 21.86
C TYR A 827 7.47 27.24 20.79
N VAL A 828 8.02 26.09 21.19
CA VAL A 828 8.40 25.02 20.28
C VAL A 828 7.41 23.87 20.45
N LEU A 829 6.77 23.45 19.36
CA LEU A 829 5.81 22.35 19.36
C LEU A 829 6.49 21.04 18.99
N LEU A 830 6.52 20.09 19.91
CA LEU A 830 6.91 18.71 19.65
C LEU A 830 5.67 17.91 19.26
N VAL A 831 5.67 17.31 18.07
CA VAL A 831 4.58 16.43 17.61
C VAL A 831 4.98 14.98 17.81
N ARG A 832 4.20 14.24 18.60
CA ARG A 832 4.38 12.82 18.83
C ARG A 832 3.14 12.04 18.37
N ALA A 833 3.13 11.68 17.09
CA ALA A 833 2.15 10.74 16.58
C ALA A 833 2.44 9.31 17.08
N HIS A 834 1.44 8.44 16.97
CA HIS A 834 1.61 7.03 17.28
C HIS A 834 2.70 6.40 16.40
N TYR A 835 3.50 5.46 16.92
CA TYR A 835 4.64 4.85 16.21
C TYR A 835 4.30 4.10 14.90
N LEU A 836 3.01 3.85 14.63
CA LEU A 836 2.53 3.28 13.36
C LEU A 836 2.31 4.35 12.27
N ASN A 837 2.27 5.61 12.69
CA ASN A 837 2.08 6.76 11.83
C ASN A 837 3.41 7.46 11.58
N HIS A 838 3.44 8.23 10.50
CA HIS A 838 4.51 9.18 10.20
C HIS A 838 3.89 10.57 10.04
N VAL A 839 4.56 11.59 10.57
CA VAL A 839 4.18 12.99 10.44
C VAL A 839 5.03 13.63 9.36
N VAL A 840 4.41 14.35 8.43
CA VAL A 840 5.15 15.15 7.44
C VAL A 840 4.92 16.61 7.80
N LEU A 841 5.98 17.30 8.21
CA LEU A 841 5.94 18.73 8.52
C LEU A 841 6.44 19.53 7.31
N PRO A 842 5.78 20.63 6.91
CA PRO A 842 6.26 21.47 5.83
C PRO A 842 7.60 22.15 6.21
N PRO A 843 8.49 22.44 5.24
CA PRO A 843 9.73 23.17 5.51
C PRO A 843 9.54 24.53 6.23
N SER A 844 8.43 25.22 5.99
CA SER A 844 8.06 26.51 6.61
C SER A 844 8.09 26.51 8.14
N VAL A 845 7.81 25.36 8.79
CA VAL A 845 7.73 25.26 10.26
C VAL A 845 9.04 24.79 10.92
N ARG A 846 10.12 24.62 10.15
CA ARG A 846 11.41 24.12 10.64
C ARG A 846 11.92 24.96 11.82
N GLY A 847 12.30 24.28 12.90
CA GLY A 847 12.78 24.91 14.14
C GLY A 847 11.68 25.41 15.09
N ARG A 848 10.42 25.48 14.64
CA ARG A 848 9.25 25.85 15.46
C ARG A 848 8.39 24.64 15.80
N VAL A 849 8.31 23.68 14.87
CA VAL A 849 7.60 22.41 15.05
C VAL A 849 8.55 21.25 14.74
N ILE A 850 8.58 20.25 15.62
CA ILE A 850 9.55 19.15 15.59
C ILE A 850 8.81 17.82 15.72
N ASP A 851 8.97 16.91 14.75
CA ASP A 851 8.47 15.55 14.86
C ASP A 851 9.37 14.72 15.80
N VAL A 852 8.80 14.26 16.91
CA VAL A 852 9.45 13.40 17.90
C VAL A 852 8.84 12.00 17.94
N SER A 853 8.04 11.62 16.93
CA SER A 853 7.36 10.32 16.84
C SER A 853 8.32 9.12 16.78
N ALA A 854 9.58 9.36 16.36
CA ALA A 854 10.64 8.34 16.38
C ALA A 854 11.12 8.00 17.80
N HIS A 855 10.86 8.86 18.80
CA HIS A 855 11.18 8.60 20.20
C HIS A 855 10.13 7.67 20.81
N HIS A 856 10.50 6.39 20.87
CA HIS A 856 9.61 5.37 21.40
C HIS A 856 9.48 5.42 22.93
N ASP A 857 10.56 5.74 23.63
CA ASP A 857 10.52 6.00 25.08
C ASP A 857 9.91 7.38 25.32
N VAL A 858 8.72 7.41 25.93
CA VAL A 858 7.97 8.65 26.08
C VAL A 858 8.41 9.46 27.28
N SER A 859 8.86 8.81 28.36
CA SER A 859 9.11 9.47 29.65
C SER A 859 10.08 10.66 29.51
N PRO A 860 11.20 10.56 28.77
CA PRO A 860 12.09 11.71 28.58
C PRO A 860 11.45 12.83 27.75
N VAL A 861 10.60 12.51 26.77
CA VAL A 861 9.85 13.50 25.98
C VAL A 861 8.80 14.22 26.84
N LEU A 862 8.12 13.50 27.76
CA LEU A 862 7.21 14.12 28.73
C LEU A 862 7.94 15.06 29.66
N ALA A 863 9.08 14.62 30.21
CA ALA A 863 9.88 15.42 31.13
C ALA A 863 10.43 16.71 30.47
N LEU A 864 10.67 16.69 29.16
CA LEU A 864 11.10 17.84 28.36
C LEU A 864 10.00 18.90 28.18
N ALA A 865 8.73 18.49 28.13
CA ALA A 865 7.61 19.36 27.77
C ALA A 865 7.09 20.19 28.97
N ASP A 866 6.91 21.50 28.76
CA ASP A 866 6.32 22.43 29.73
C ASP A 866 4.80 22.31 29.83
N ALA A 867 4.14 21.93 28.73
CA ALA A 867 2.72 21.53 28.73
C ALA A 867 2.44 20.43 27.69
N LEU A 868 1.33 19.70 27.89
CA LEU A 868 0.86 18.64 27.02
C LEU A 868 -0.46 19.04 26.35
N ILE A 869 -0.52 18.97 25.03
CA ILE A 869 -1.76 18.96 24.24
C ILE A 869 -2.05 17.50 23.87
N THR A 870 -3.21 16.99 24.27
CA THR A 870 -3.60 15.60 23.98
C THR A 870 -5.11 15.51 23.78
N ASP A 871 -5.62 14.30 23.58
CA ASP A 871 -7.04 14.00 23.45
C ASP A 871 -7.39 12.87 24.43
N TYR A 872 -7.81 11.70 23.95
CA TYR A 872 -8.16 10.50 24.72
C TYR A 872 -6.95 9.59 24.98
N SER A 873 -5.76 10.15 25.11
CA SER A 873 -4.51 9.38 25.23
C SER A 873 -4.20 9.02 26.67
N SER A 874 -3.80 7.76 26.89
CA SER A 874 -3.35 7.30 28.21
C SER A 874 -2.08 8.04 28.70
N VAL A 875 -1.39 8.76 27.81
CA VAL A 875 -0.22 9.58 28.17
C VAL A 875 -0.56 10.67 29.19
N MET A 876 -1.82 11.12 29.24
CA MET A 876 -2.28 12.10 30.23
C MET A 876 -2.09 11.61 31.67
N PHE A 877 -2.27 10.29 31.91
CA PHE A 877 -2.08 9.71 33.24
C PHE A 877 -0.62 9.73 33.69
N ASP A 878 0.32 9.58 32.75
CA ASP A 878 1.75 9.64 33.05
C ASP A 878 2.21 11.10 33.19
N TYR A 879 1.74 11.98 32.29
CA TYR A 879 2.10 13.40 32.31
C TYR A 879 1.59 14.13 33.55
N ALA A 880 0.43 13.75 34.08
CA ALA A 880 -0.10 14.30 35.33
C ALA A 880 0.88 14.19 36.51
N LEU A 881 1.76 13.19 36.52
CA LEU A 881 2.79 13.00 37.56
C LEU A 881 3.82 14.15 37.61
N LEU A 882 3.96 14.92 36.52
CA LEU A 882 4.83 16.09 36.46
C LEU A 882 4.21 17.35 37.09
N ASP A 883 2.90 17.34 37.35
CA ASP A 883 2.10 18.50 37.76
C ASP A 883 2.30 19.72 36.84
N ARG A 884 2.07 19.51 35.54
CA ARG A 884 2.22 20.54 34.49
C ARG A 884 0.90 20.73 33.71
N PRO A 885 0.68 21.89 33.07
CA PRO A 885 -0.53 22.15 32.30
C PRO A 885 -0.81 21.10 31.22
N MET A 886 -2.08 20.76 31.06
CA MET A 886 -2.58 19.84 30.04
C MET A 886 -3.76 20.50 29.31
N LEU A 887 -3.80 20.40 27.99
CA LEU A 887 -4.90 20.86 27.15
C LEU A 887 -5.48 19.67 26.39
N PHE A 888 -6.81 19.56 26.35
CA PHE A 888 -7.52 18.44 25.73
C PHE A 888 -8.18 18.88 24.42
N PHE A 889 -7.50 18.65 23.29
CA PHE A 889 -8.02 18.96 21.96
C PHE A 889 -8.84 17.78 21.41
N THR A 890 -10.15 17.87 21.62
CA THR A 890 -11.17 16.82 21.42
C THR A 890 -12.04 17.07 20.19
N TYR A 891 -11.41 17.39 19.07
CA TYR A 891 -12.08 17.82 17.83
C TYR A 891 -13.04 16.78 17.22
N ASP A 892 -12.82 15.49 17.49
CA ASP A 892 -13.57 14.37 16.94
C ASP A 892 -14.29 13.54 18.02
N TYR A 893 -14.64 14.15 19.15
CA TYR A 893 -15.22 13.42 20.31
C TYR A 893 -16.42 12.56 19.94
N GLU A 894 -17.38 13.11 19.20
CA GLU A 894 -18.63 12.44 18.85
C GLU A 894 -18.35 11.18 18.01
N GLU A 895 -17.60 11.33 16.92
CA GLU A 895 -17.18 10.21 16.05
C GLU A 895 -16.38 9.18 16.85
N TYR A 896 -15.42 9.63 17.64
CA TYR A 896 -14.51 8.76 18.39
C TYR A 896 -15.22 7.92 19.47
N VAL A 897 -16.23 8.49 20.14
CA VAL A 897 -17.04 7.77 21.15
C VAL A 897 -17.95 6.73 20.49
N HIS A 898 -18.50 7.04 19.31
CA HIS A 898 -19.41 6.14 18.59
C HIS A 898 -18.66 5.00 17.85
N GLU A 899 -17.46 5.26 17.33
CA GLU A 899 -16.65 4.26 16.61
C GLU A 899 -15.65 3.49 17.50
N GLY A 900 -15.36 4.01 18.68
CA GLY A 900 -14.35 3.48 19.60
C GLY A 900 -14.82 2.26 20.42
N ARG A 901 -13.88 1.68 21.19
CA ARG A 901 -14.15 0.58 22.14
C ARG A 901 -15.02 1.01 23.34
N GLY A 902 -15.46 2.27 23.39
CA GLY A 902 -15.99 2.94 24.58
C GLY A 902 -14.90 3.28 25.61
N THR A 903 -15.17 4.23 26.50
CA THR A 903 -14.29 4.59 27.64
C THR A 903 -14.82 4.03 28.96
N TYR A 904 -13.95 3.98 29.99
CA TYR A 904 -14.33 3.58 31.35
C TYR A 904 -14.93 4.72 32.18
N PHE A 905 -14.63 5.96 31.81
CA PHE A 905 -15.22 7.18 32.38
C PHE A 905 -15.29 8.25 31.29
N ASP A 906 -16.09 9.29 31.53
CA ASP A 906 -16.12 10.45 30.65
C ASP A 906 -14.94 11.37 30.96
N LEU A 907 -14.03 11.51 29.98
CA LEU A 907 -12.88 12.39 30.10
C LEU A 907 -13.30 13.86 30.20
N LEU A 908 -14.42 14.24 29.58
CA LEU A 908 -14.88 15.64 29.56
C LEU A 908 -15.25 16.14 30.97
N GLU A 909 -15.71 15.25 31.85
CA GLU A 909 -16.07 15.59 33.23
C GLU A 909 -14.87 15.62 34.18
N ARG A 910 -13.76 14.97 33.81
CA ARG A 910 -12.61 14.73 34.70
C ARG A 910 -11.29 15.29 34.18
N ALA A 911 -11.31 16.04 33.08
CA ALA A 911 -10.12 16.59 32.46
C ALA A 911 -9.37 17.53 33.44
N PRO A 912 -8.07 17.29 33.71
CA PRO A 912 -7.27 18.15 34.58
C PRO A 912 -6.75 19.42 33.88
N GLY A 913 -7.54 19.98 32.97
CA GLY A 913 -7.17 21.11 32.11
C GLY A 913 -8.28 21.54 31.15
N PRO A 914 -8.10 22.60 30.36
CA PRO A 914 -9.11 23.07 29.41
C PRO A 914 -9.38 22.03 28.32
N ILE A 915 -10.65 21.96 27.92
CA ILE A 915 -11.14 21.14 26.80
C ILE A 915 -11.47 22.08 25.66
N VAL A 916 -10.97 21.76 24.47
CA VAL A 916 -11.21 22.51 23.24
C VAL A 916 -11.59 21.54 22.12
N ARG A 917 -12.42 21.98 21.18
CA ARG A 917 -12.97 21.18 20.07
C ARG A 917 -12.62 21.74 18.70
N THR A 918 -12.20 23.00 18.61
CA THR A 918 -11.81 23.63 17.35
C THR A 918 -10.40 24.20 17.42
N GLU A 919 -9.78 24.41 16.24
CA GLU A 919 -8.50 25.08 16.14
C GLU A 919 -8.54 26.50 16.72
N ASP A 920 -9.65 27.23 16.50
CA ASP A 920 -9.81 28.59 17.02
C ASP A 920 -9.93 28.60 18.56
N GLU A 921 -10.61 27.63 19.16
CA GLU A 921 -10.65 27.47 20.63
C GLU A 921 -9.26 27.13 21.19
N LEU A 922 -8.53 26.21 20.55
CA LEU A 922 -7.15 25.88 20.94
C LEU A 922 -6.25 27.13 20.87
N THR A 923 -6.35 27.89 19.79
CA THR A 923 -5.61 29.14 19.59
C THR A 923 -5.99 30.18 20.64
N SER A 924 -7.28 30.33 20.93
CA SER A 924 -7.77 31.27 21.94
C SER A 924 -7.21 30.93 23.32
N VAL A 925 -7.29 29.67 23.76
CA VAL A 925 -6.81 29.24 25.08
C VAL A 925 -5.30 29.48 25.22
N LEU A 926 -4.50 29.14 24.20
CA LEU A 926 -3.06 29.36 24.22
C LEU A 926 -2.68 30.86 24.26
N ARG A 927 -3.47 31.74 23.62
CA ARG A 927 -3.22 33.20 23.67
C ARG A 927 -3.69 33.86 24.96
N SER A 928 -4.90 33.52 25.41
CA SER A 928 -5.58 34.26 26.49
C SER A 928 -5.20 33.78 27.88
N MET A 929 -4.57 32.61 28.00
CA MET A 929 -4.24 32.00 29.29
C MET A 929 -2.84 31.39 29.23
N PRO A 930 -1.79 32.16 29.59
CA PRO A 930 -0.42 31.66 29.66
C PRO A 930 -0.30 30.41 30.54
N LEU A 931 0.71 29.58 30.29
CA LEU A 931 0.89 28.31 31.01
C LEU A 931 0.97 28.47 32.54
N GLU A 932 1.49 29.60 33.02
CA GLU A 932 1.55 29.94 34.45
C GLU A 932 0.16 30.11 35.06
N GLU A 933 -0.76 30.77 34.35
CA GLU A 933 -2.15 30.92 34.78
C GLU A 933 -2.90 29.60 34.71
N GLN A 934 -2.69 28.80 33.65
CA GLN A 934 -3.25 27.44 33.55
C GLN A 934 -2.77 26.55 34.71
N THR A 935 -1.51 26.68 35.10
CA THR A 935 -0.92 25.95 36.22
C THR A 935 -1.70 26.25 37.50
N LEU A 936 -1.94 27.52 37.81
CA LEU A 936 -2.68 27.93 39.01
C LEU A 936 -4.16 27.52 38.95
N LYS A 937 -4.85 27.82 37.83
CA LYS A 937 -6.29 27.59 37.68
C LYS A 937 -6.68 26.11 37.82
N TYR A 938 -5.87 25.21 37.28
CA TYR A 938 -6.18 23.77 37.24
C TYR A 938 -5.40 22.94 38.28
N ALA A 939 -4.73 23.57 39.26
CA ALA A 939 -3.92 22.88 40.26
C ALA A 939 -4.70 21.80 41.03
N ALA A 940 -5.84 22.15 41.62
CA ALA A 940 -6.68 21.21 42.37
C ALA A 940 -7.21 20.06 41.49
N ALA A 941 -7.52 20.33 40.22
CA ALA A 941 -7.96 19.31 39.27
C ALA A 941 -6.83 18.32 38.93
N ARG A 942 -5.60 18.81 38.71
CA ARG A 942 -4.42 17.98 38.48
C ARG A 942 -4.04 17.14 39.69
N GLU A 943 -4.12 17.72 40.89
CA GLU A 943 -3.86 17.00 42.14
C GLU A 943 -4.84 15.85 42.32
N ARG A 944 -6.14 16.11 42.18
CA ARG A 944 -7.18 15.07 42.25
C ARG A 944 -6.99 14.00 41.19
N PHE A 945 -6.71 14.40 39.94
CA PHE A 945 -6.47 13.46 38.85
C PHE A 945 -5.26 12.56 39.14
N THR A 946 -4.19 13.12 39.68
CA THR A 946 -2.99 12.36 40.07
C THR A 946 -3.28 11.40 41.22
N ALA A 947 -4.07 11.81 42.21
CA ALA A 947 -4.49 10.95 43.31
C ALA A 947 -5.35 9.77 42.81
N ASP A 948 -6.30 10.03 41.91
CA ASP A 948 -7.22 9.02 41.39
C ASP A 948 -6.54 8.00 40.45
N PHE A 949 -5.55 8.43 39.67
CA PHE A 949 -4.97 7.62 38.57
C PHE A 949 -3.49 7.25 38.75
N GLY A 950 -2.76 7.90 39.66
CA GLY A 950 -1.33 7.69 39.93
C GLY A 950 -1.01 7.36 41.40
N GLU A 951 -1.99 6.85 42.16
CA GLU A 951 -1.91 6.57 43.59
C GLU A 951 -0.60 5.89 44.04
N TYR A 952 -0.12 4.89 43.30
CA TYR A 952 1.07 4.10 43.62
C TYR A 952 2.35 4.57 42.93
N ASP A 953 2.29 5.56 42.02
CA ASP A 953 3.48 6.12 41.37
C ASP A 953 4.23 7.07 42.33
N LYS A 954 5.05 6.50 43.23
CA LYS A 954 5.80 7.24 44.27
C LYS A 954 7.24 7.59 43.91
N GLY A 955 7.69 7.32 42.69
CA GLY A 955 9.09 7.53 42.28
C GLY A 955 10.05 6.39 42.64
N THR A 956 9.52 5.31 43.22
CA THR A 956 10.25 4.17 43.76
C THR A 956 9.77 2.81 43.23
N ALA A 957 8.93 2.79 42.18
CA ALA A 957 8.31 1.57 41.68
C ALA A 957 9.33 0.52 41.24
N ALA A 958 10.38 0.93 40.52
CA ALA A 958 11.46 0.04 40.11
C ALA A 958 12.17 -0.57 41.33
N GLN A 959 12.51 0.27 42.32
CA GLN A 959 13.18 -0.14 43.56
C GLN A 959 12.31 -1.15 44.32
N SER A 960 11.00 -0.88 44.47
CA SER A 960 10.07 -1.78 45.16
C SER A 960 9.95 -3.15 44.49
N VAL A 961 9.86 -3.19 43.15
CA VAL A 961 9.87 -4.45 42.40
C VAL A 961 11.20 -5.19 42.63
N VAL A 962 12.32 -4.47 42.57
CA VAL A 962 13.64 -5.09 42.72
C VAL A 962 13.85 -5.67 44.11
N ASP A 963 13.49 -4.93 45.15
CA ASP A 963 13.60 -5.37 46.54
C ASP A 963 12.73 -6.59 46.85
N GLN A 964 11.52 -6.62 46.30
CA GLN A 964 10.56 -7.68 46.59
C GLN A 964 10.96 -9.02 45.96
N PHE A 965 11.52 -9.01 44.75
CA PHE A 965 11.75 -10.24 43.98
C PHE A 965 13.21 -10.66 43.86
N PHE A 966 14.16 -9.73 44.06
CA PHE A 966 15.57 -9.96 43.73
C PHE A 966 16.55 -9.57 44.85
N SER A 967 16.08 -9.17 46.03
CA SER A 967 16.93 -8.76 47.16
C SER A 967 17.94 -9.82 47.61
N GLU A 968 17.60 -11.11 47.50
CA GLU A 968 18.48 -12.24 47.81
C GLU A 968 19.68 -12.38 46.85
N TRP A 969 19.71 -11.61 45.76
CA TRP A 969 20.77 -11.65 44.75
C TRP A 969 21.80 -10.53 44.90
N ARG A 970 21.68 -9.71 45.95
CA ARG A 970 22.73 -8.75 46.32
C ARG A 970 24.02 -9.51 46.62
N HIS A 971 25.15 -9.01 46.10
CA HIS A 971 26.45 -9.48 46.57
C HIS A 971 26.52 -9.28 48.10
N LYS A 972 26.83 -10.37 48.82
CA LYS A 972 27.20 -10.29 50.23
C LYS A 972 28.57 -9.64 50.36
#